data_AF-A0AA38PFR1-F1
#
_entry.id   AF-A0AA38PFR1-F1
#
_cell.length_a   1.000
_cell.length_b   1.000
_cell.length_c   1.000
_cell.angle_alpha   90.00
_cell.angle_beta   90.00
_cell.angle_gamma   90.00
#
_symmetry.space_group_name_H-M   'P 1'
#
loop_
_entity.id
_entity.type
_entity.pdbx_description
1 polymer ?
#
loop_
_entity_poly.entity_id
_entity_poly.type
_entity_poly.pdbx_seq_one_letter_code
_entity_poly.pdbx_strand_id
1 'polypeptide(L)'
;MMRSLLSTLIVISLAVNAYADSLAEVEHIVLFMQENRAFDHYFGTMAGVRGFKDPNVQIDPDGRSVFFQKVNPFLSNATDFLLPWYLAAEGGDFINGTQCMTAGSNGWAENHAALASGQNDLWVEANMPQSWGHFRRSDLPVHFAIAEGWAVGDMYQQGVIASTNPNRVIWQTGSIAVPGGNVNTTQGPVLDNNETPGCSRLTMRLENGTEIDSPQDYSCFPYDWKTLPEILEDAGISWKEFQAVDNFGDNPLPSFVFWQDLADNNATSELAQRGLAMNGGGNWQGGLDLLKKEASEGTLPAVSFYIGPAELSEHPPYRPIDGGWLQKEVVDAIVNSPKYNKTILIISFDESGGWGDHVVPFTSPENTPGEWITNPFTGQPAPTGPGFRLPFMVISPWTRGGVVFTEPADHISQTLFLEQWATARGTPFTNTQINDWRREHMSNLTNLFDFEHPDYSAAPIPDTPPPHTDPLTSLLDGDVFCENTFAGHVQPPVPYGQQTQTDSLFTETGFKVVRGSLTEGRYLVIESSTKNLALSSNDSVLGTSAPTSSKIDTPSQRFVIHATDPSLATGKSFRISSAASVANATDAPFLDSNLHFGSVNSSVVFNITYEGGGVYKVLESESGKFLSLGDSGNPALDGVGEAFKIFSVSF
;
A
#
# COMPACT_ATOMS: atom_id res chain seq x y z
N MET A 1 -14.43 63.27 12.55
CA MET A 1 -13.71 63.83 11.38
C MET A 1 -12.22 63.53 11.56
N MET A 2 -11.76 62.47 10.87
CA MET A 2 -10.47 62.33 10.15
C MET A 2 -9.09 62.69 10.78
N ARG A 3 -8.16 61.74 10.52
CA ARG A 3 -6.66 61.77 10.58
C ARG A 3 -6.08 61.42 11.97
N SER A 4 -5.15 60.48 12.14
CA SER A 4 -4.14 59.88 11.26
C SER A 4 -3.76 58.48 11.79
N LEU A 5 -3.78 57.46 10.93
CA LEU A 5 -3.26 56.12 11.17
C LEU A 5 -2.48 55.72 9.92
N LEU A 6 -1.17 55.88 9.97
CA LEU A 6 -0.19 55.26 9.09
C LEU A 6 1.12 55.23 9.87
N SER A 7 1.71 54.03 9.93
CA SER A 7 3.14 53.73 10.13
C SER A 7 3.37 52.59 11.12
N THR A 8 3.10 51.34 10.72
CA THR A 8 4.04 50.23 10.97
C THR A 8 3.77 49.11 9.98
N LEU A 9 4.59 49.08 8.92
CA LEU A 9 4.72 47.96 7.99
C LEU A 9 6.21 47.62 7.96
N ILE A 10 6.52 46.33 7.77
CA ILE A 10 7.84 45.74 7.49
C ILE A 10 8.67 45.38 8.73
N VAL A 11 8.54 44.12 9.18
CA VAL A 11 9.66 43.15 9.30
C VAL A 11 9.09 41.74 9.16
N ILE A 12 8.92 41.23 7.93
CA ILE A 12 8.91 39.79 7.65
C ILE A 12 9.69 39.61 6.34
N SER A 13 10.96 39.29 6.48
CA SER A 13 11.83 38.66 5.49
C SER A 13 13.22 38.67 6.10
N LEU A 14 13.71 37.49 6.47
CA LEU A 14 15.12 37.06 6.52
C LEU A 14 15.20 35.73 7.27
N ALA A 15 14.80 34.66 6.59
CA ALA A 15 15.30 33.31 6.83
C ALA A 15 15.38 32.62 5.46
N VAL A 16 16.33 33.07 4.64
CA VAL A 16 16.74 32.42 3.39
C VAL A 16 18.26 32.33 3.45
N ASN A 17 18.78 31.20 3.95
CA ASN A 17 19.69 30.32 3.20
C ASN A 17 20.30 29.20 4.07
N ALA A 18 20.18 27.99 3.51
CA ALA A 18 20.91 26.74 3.75
C ALA A 18 20.61 25.98 5.07
N TYR A 19 19.84 24.88 5.02
CA TYR A 19 20.28 23.52 4.65
C TYR A 19 19.04 22.56 4.54
N ALA A 20 18.91 21.88 3.38
CA ALA A 20 17.99 20.79 2.97
C ALA A 20 16.48 21.07 2.78
N ASP A 21 15.81 20.37 1.87
CA ASP A 21 15.71 20.55 0.41
C ASP A 21 14.27 20.16 0.03
N SER A 22 13.48 21.09 -0.52
CA SER A 22 12.01 20.98 -0.64
C SER A 22 11.53 19.95 -1.69
N LEU A 23 10.24 19.59 -1.70
CA LEU A 23 9.63 18.74 -2.75
C LEU A 23 9.98 19.19 -4.19
N ALA A 24 10.22 20.49 -4.41
CA ALA A 24 10.60 21.04 -5.71
C ALA A 24 11.98 20.58 -6.21
N GLU A 25 12.81 19.99 -5.35
CA GLU A 25 14.18 19.56 -5.65
C GLU A 25 14.27 18.14 -6.19
N VAL A 26 13.18 17.40 -6.08
CA VAL A 26 13.02 16.11 -6.73
C VAL A 26 13.06 16.31 -8.25
N GLU A 27 14.09 15.79 -8.89
CA GLU A 27 14.27 15.85 -10.34
C GLU A 27 13.55 14.70 -11.05
N HIS A 28 13.52 13.52 -10.43
CA HIS A 28 13.02 12.28 -11.03
C HIS A 28 12.09 11.52 -10.08
N ILE A 29 10.96 11.05 -10.60
CA ILE A 29 10.05 10.14 -9.91
C ILE A 29 9.92 8.89 -10.77
N VAL A 30 10.24 7.73 -10.21
CA VAL A 30 10.14 6.42 -10.85
C VAL A 30 9.00 5.65 -10.21
N LEU A 31 7.99 5.30 -10.98
CA LEU A 31 6.84 4.50 -10.57
C LEU A 31 7.01 3.09 -11.12
N PHE A 32 7.24 2.13 -10.24
CA PHE A 32 7.41 0.73 -10.57
C PHE A 32 6.29 -0.08 -9.92
N MET A 33 5.46 -0.74 -10.72
CA MET A 33 4.36 -1.54 -10.23
C MET A 33 4.50 -3.01 -10.64
N GLN A 34 4.63 -3.89 -9.63
CA GLN A 34 4.66 -5.35 -9.73
C GLN A 34 3.24 -5.95 -9.71
N GLU A 35 3.17 -7.27 -9.87
CA GLU A 35 1.98 -8.12 -9.83
C GLU A 35 2.03 -9.17 -8.71
N ASN A 36 0.96 -9.93 -8.55
CA ASN A 36 -0.07 -9.48 -7.62
C ASN A 36 0.11 -10.07 -6.22
N ARG A 37 0.11 -9.24 -5.18
CA ARG A 37 0.39 -9.67 -3.79
C ARG A 37 -0.38 -8.83 -2.78
N ALA A 38 -1.06 -9.50 -1.85
CA ALA A 38 -1.63 -8.85 -0.68
C ALA A 38 -0.55 -8.44 0.33
N PHE A 39 -0.82 -7.38 1.10
CA PHE A 39 0.11 -6.88 2.12
C PHE A 39 0.39 -7.94 3.18
N ASP A 40 -0.64 -8.56 3.78
CA ASP A 40 -0.44 -9.58 4.81
C ASP A 40 0.33 -10.81 4.32
N HIS A 41 0.14 -11.19 3.05
CA HIS A 41 0.84 -12.32 2.46
C HIS A 41 2.37 -12.11 2.43
N TYR A 42 2.85 -10.87 2.22
CA TYR A 42 4.28 -10.55 2.25
C TYR A 42 4.75 -10.04 3.61
N PHE A 43 4.03 -9.11 4.21
CA PHE A 43 4.47 -8.29 5.34
C PHE A 43 3.60 -8.42 6.58
N GLY A 44 2.58 -9.29 6.61
CA GLY A 44 1.74 -9.51 7.80
C GLY A 44 2.53 -9.98 9.03
N THR A 45 3.70 -10.59 8.81
CA THR A 45 4.65 -10.99 9.85
C THR A 45 5.69 -9.92 10.21
N MET A 46 5.78 -8.81 9.47
CA MET A 46 6.81 -7.79 9.68
C MET A 46 6.60 -7.02 10.99
N ALA A 47 7.68 -6.69 11.69
CA ALA A 47 7.61 -5.88 12.88
C ALA A 47 7.19 -4.43 12.60
N GLY A 48 6.32 -3.85 13.43
CA GLY A 48 5.95 -2.44 13.40
C GLY A 48 4.99 -2.02 12.28
N VAL A 49 4.38 -2.97 11.56
CA VAL A 49 3.27 -2.71 10.62
C VAL A 49 1.93 -3.17 11.22
N ARG A 50 0.81 -2.72 10.65
CA ARG A 50 -0.52 -3.28 10.90
C ARG A 50 -0.61 -4.67 10.25
N GLY A 51 -0.17 -5.70 10.96
CA GLY A 51 -0.16 -7.10 10.51
C GLY A 51 -0.95 -8.02 11.44
N PHE A 52 -0.50 -9.26 11.63
CA PHE A 52 -1.24 -10.30 12.38
C PHE A 52 -1.39 -10.04 13.90
N LYS A 53 -0.80 -8.97 14.42
CA LYS A 53 -0.94 -8.49 15.81
C LYS A 53 -1.82 -7.24 15.91
N ASP A 54 -2.71 -6.99 14.96
CA ASP A 54 -3.66 -5.87 14.99
C ASP A 54 -4.52 -5.89 16.29
N PRO A 55 -4.34 -4.93 17.23
CA PRO A 55 -5.16 -4.82 18.44
C PRO A 55 -6.62 -4.37 18.18
N ASN A 56 -6.89 -3.84 16.99
CA ASN A 56 -8.19 -3.38 16.52
C ASN A 56 -8.73 -4.31 15.41
N VAL A 57 -8.25 -5.55 15.38
CA VAL A 57 -8.72 -6.55 14.41
C VAL A 57 -10.25 -6.63 14.44
N GLN A 58 -10.85 -6.66 13.24
CA GLN A 58 -12.29 -6.83 13.10
C GLN A 58 -12.74 -8.13 13.77
N ILE A 59 -13.82 -8.03 14.55
CA ILE A 59 -14.53 -9.16 15.15
C ILE A 59 -15.90 -9.29 14.46
N ASP A 60 -16.14 -10.45 13.87
CA ASP A 60 -17.38 -10.75 13.15
C ASP A 60 -18.52 -11.12 14.12
N PRO A 61 -19.79 -11.16 13.67
CA PRO A 61 -20.93 -11.43 14.53
C PRO A 61 -20.91 -12.76 15.30
N ASP A 62 -20.09 -13.73 14.88
CA ASP A 62 -19.89 -15.00 15.58
C ASP A 62 -18.89 -14.90 16.76
N GLY A 63 -18.26 -13.73 16.94
CA GLY A 63 -17.30 -13.43 18.00
C GLY A 63 -15.86 -13.80 17.67
N ARG A 64 -15.57 -14.30 16.46
CA ARG A 64 -14.21 -14.57 15.99
C ARG A 64 -13.65 -13.34 15.27
N SER A 65 -12.33 -13.19 15.29
CA SER A 65 -11.69 -12.18 14.45
C SER A 65 -11.71 -12.59 12.98
N VAL A 66 -11.59 -11.62 12.06
CA VAL A 66 -11.45 -11.86 10.61
C VAL A 66 -10.35 -12.88 10.26
N PHE A 67 -9.35 -13.09 11.13
CA PHE A 67 -8.36 -14.16 10.94
C PHE A 67 -8.94 -15.57 10.83
N PHE A 68 -10.14 -15.83 11.37
CA PHE A 68 -10.82 -17.12 11.32
C PHE A 68 -11.68 -17.22 10.06
N GLN A 69 -11.06 -17.51 8.92
CA GLN A 69 -11.76 -17.67 7.65
C GLN A 69 -12.60 -18.95 7.67
N LYS A 70 -13.83 -18.89 7.16
CA LYS A 70 -14.76 -20.03 7.21
C LYS A 70 -14.25 -21.21 6.39
N VAL A 71 -14.60 -22.42 6.83
CA VAL A 71 -14.31 -23.67 6.12
C VAL A 71 -15.58 -24.52 6.08
N ASN A 72 -15.99 -24.89 4.87
CA ASN A 72 -17.16 -25.72 4.64
C ASN A 72 -16.80 -27.23 4.56
N PRO A 73 -17.80 -28.14 4.65
CA PRO A 73 -17.57 -29.59 4.57
C PRO A 73 -17.05 -30.12 3.21
N PHE A 74 -17.10 -29.31 2.15
CA PHE A 74 -16.49 -29.67 0.85
C PHE A 74 -14.96 -29.55 0.93
N LEU A 75 -14.46 -28.54 1.65
CA LEU A 75 -13.04 -28.35 1.92
C LEU A 75 -12.51 -29.29 3.01
N SER A 76 -13.16 -29.35 4.17
CA SER A 76 -12.72 -30.22 5.28
C SER A 76 -13.83 -30.46 6.31
N ASN A 77 -13.81 -31.63 6.95
CA ASN A 77 -14.66 -31.93 8.11
C ASN A 77 -13.88 -31.87 9.44
N ALA A 78 -12.60 -31.47 9.41
CA ALA A 78 -11.75 -31.44 10.60
C ALA A 78 -11.92 -30.17 11.44
N THR A 79 -12.39 -29.08 10.83
CA THR A 79 -12.53 -27.74 11.41
C THR A 79 -13.59 -26.95 10.63
N ASP A 80 -14.15 -25.92 11.23
CA ASP A 80 -15.06 -24.95 10.59
C ASP A 80 -14.36 -23.62 10.23
N PHE A 81 -13.06 -23.51 10.49
CA PHE A 81 -12.25 -22.34 10.13
C PHE A 81 -10.80 -22.70 9.76
N LEU A 82 -10.13 -21.77 9.08
CA LEU A 82 -8.70 -21.74 8.80
C LEU A 82 -8.12 -20.38 9.24
N LEU A 83 -7.00 -20.41 9.95
CA LEU A 83 -6.23 -19.22 10.34
C LEU A 83 -5.15 -18.91 9.30
N PRO A 84 -4.50 -17.72 9.32
CA PRO A 84 -3.35 -17.47 8.46
C PRO A 84 -2.28 -18.54 8.67
N TRP A 85 -1.56 -18.91 7.61
CA TRP A 85 -0.57 -19.98 7.71
C TRP A 85 0.68 -19.77 6.87
N TYR A 86 1.81 -20.21 7.43
CA TYR A 86 3.08 -20.16 6.74
C TYR A 86 3.14 -21.23 5.64
N LEU A 87 3.26 -20.79 4.39
CA LEU A 87 3.18 -21.66 3.22
C LEU A 87 4.27 -22.74 3.18
N ALA A 88 5.49 -22.42 3.62
CA ALA A 88 6.61 -23.36 3.64
C ALA A 88 6.81 -24.07 5.00
N ALA A 89 5.75 -24.18 5.82
CA ALA A 89 5.82 -24.78 7.16
C ALA A 89 6.31 -26.24 7.17
N GLU A 90 5.99 -27.03 6.15
CA GLU A 90 6.44 -28.42 5.99
C GLU A 90 7.96 -28.54 5.73
N GLY A 91 8.61 -27.45 5.33
CA GLY A 91 10.03 -27.42 5.00
C GLY A 91 10.39 -28.24 3.76
N GLY A 92 11.64 -28.65 3.65
CA GLY A 92 12.14 -29.43 2.52
C GLY A 92 11.95 -28.69 1.19
N ASP A 93 11.43 -29.40 0.18
CA ASP A 93 11.22 -28.86 -1.16
C ASP A 93 10.16 -27.74 -1.19
N PHE A 94 9.22 -27.69 -0.24
CA PHE A 94 8.21 -26.62 -0.16
C PHE A 94 8.83 -25.22 0.06
N ILE A 95 10.03 -25.14 0.64
CA ILE A 95 10.73 -23.85 0.85
C ILE A 95 10.94 -23.13 -0.49
N ASN A 96 11.30 -23.87 -1.53
CA ASN A 96 11.53 -23.32 -2.86
C ASN A 96 10.34 -23.54 -3.80
N GLY A 97 9.60 -24.65 -3.65
CA GLY A 97 8.45 -24.97 -4.49
C GLY A 97 7.29 -24.00 -4.32
N THR A 98 7.07 -23.47 -3.10
CA THR A 98 6.03 -22.46 -2.86
C THR A 98 6.30 -21.13 -3.57
N GLN A 99 7.51 -20.88 -4.06
CA GLN A 99 7.79 -19.67 -4.83
C GLN A 99 7.03 -19.64 -6.15
N CYS A 100 6.71 -20.79 -6.76
CA CYS A 100 5.92 -20.85 -8.00
C CYS A 100 4.49 -21.35 -7.78
N MET A 101 3.95 -21.15 -6.57
CA MET A 101 2.59 -21.55 -6.28
C MET A 101 1.56 -20.55 -6.78
N THR A 102 0.34 -21.02 -6.95
CA THR A 102 -0.82 -20.18 -7.22
C THR A 102 -1.71 -20.08 -5.99
N ALA A 103 -2.31 -18.91 -5.82
CA ALA A 103 -3.47 -18.73 -4.97
C ALA A 103 -4.72 -18.59 -5.84
N GLY A 104 -5.75 -17.97 -5.27
CA GLY A 104 -7.06 -17.89 -5.84
C GLY A 104 -7.13 -17.00 -7.08
N SER A 105 -8.35 -16.67 -7.48
CA SER A 105 -8.66 -15.69 -8.51
C SER A 105 -8.45 -14.27 -7.98
N ASN A 106 -7.97 -13.39 -8.86
CA ASN A 106 -8.01 -11.94 -8.68
C ASN A 106 -9.24 -11.28 -9.33
N GLY A 107 -10.11 -12.08 -9.96
CA GLY A 107 -11.33 -11.61 -10.60
C GLY A 107 -12.28 -10.91 -9.64
N TRP A 108 -13.08 -9.99 -10.20
CA TRP A 108 -14.13 -9.26 -9.49
C TRP A 108 -15.00 -10.18 -8.63
N ALA A 109 -15.43 -11.31 -9.19
CA ALA A 109 -16.43 -12.16 -8.57
C ALA A 109 -15.91 -12.81 -7.26
N GLU A 110 -14.78 -13.50 -7.33
CA GLU A 110 -14.21 -14.21 -6.18
C GLU A 110 -13.76 -13.24 -5.09
N ASN A 111 -13.20 -12.08 -5.47
CA ASN A 111 -12.72 -11.07 -4.50
C ASN A 111 -13.88 -10.37 -3.79
N HIS A 112 -14.96 -10.05 -4.50
CA HIS A 112 -16.17 -9.52 -3.86
C HIS A 112 -16.89 -10.56 -2.99
N ALA A 113 -16.85 -11.83 -3.39
CA ALA A 113 -17.38 -12.91 -2.57
C ALA A 113 -16.54 -13.10 -1.30
N ALA A 114 -15.21 -13.08 -1.40
CA ALA A 114 -14.28 -13.14 -0.27
C ALA A 114 -14.46 -11.96 0.71
N LEU A 115 -14.68 -10.75 0.18
CA LEU A 115 -14.98 -9.55 0.98
C LEU A 115 -16.28 -9.71 1.80
N ALA A 116 -17.22 -10.54 1.36
CA ALA A 116 -18.42 -10.90 2.11
C ALA A 116 -19.21 -9.69 2.65
N SER A 117 -19.35 -8.64 1.82
CA SER A 117 -19.97 -7.36 2.18
C SER A 117 -19.35 -6.68 3.42
N GLY A 118 -18.03 -6.83 3.59
CA GLY A 118 -17.26 -6.23 4.67
C GLY A 118 -16.95 -7.16 5.84
N GLN A 119 -17.52 -8.37 5.90
CA GLN A 119 -17.08 -9.38 6.89
C GLN A 119 -15.66 -9.88 6.59
N ASN A 120 -15.26 -9.92 5.32
CA ASN A 120 -13.92 -10.30 4.89
C ASN A 120 -13.49 -11.69 5.40
N ASP A 121 -14.45 -12.62 5.53
CA ASP A 121 -14.29 -13.93 6.19
C ASP A 121 -14.47 -15.14 5.26
N LEU A 122 -14.49 -14.90 3.94
CA LEU A 122 -14.74 -15.91 2.91
C LEU A 122 -13.56 -16.13 1.95
N TRP A 123 -12.34 -15.70 2.24
CA TRP A 123 -11.19 -15.96 1.35
C TRP A 123 -10.96 -17.45 1.09
N VAL A 124 -11.18 -18.29 2.09
CA VAL A 124 -10.92 -19.74 2.01
C VAL A 124 -12.00 -20.48 1.22
N GLU A 125 -13.27 -20.09 1.37
CA GLU A 125 -14.41 -20.70 0.64
C GLU A 125 -14.60 -20.06 -0.73
N ALA A 126 -14.74 -18.73 -0.79
CA ALA A 126 -15.05 -18.03 -2.02
C ALA A 126 -13.86 -17.88 -2.98
N ASN A 127 -12.64 -18.12 -2.50
CA ASN A 127 -11.45 -18.09 -3.32
C ASN A 127 -10.70 -19.43 -3.24
N MET A 128 -9.64 -19.55 -2.44
CA MET A 128 -9.07 -20.86 -2.12
C MET A 128 -8.34 -20.87 -0.77
N PRO A 129 -8.10 -22.03 -0.15
CA PRO A 129 -7.43 -22.10 1.15
C PRO A 129 -6.03 -21.46 1.19
N GLN A 130 -5.31 -21.50 0.07
CA GLN A 130 -4.00 -20.86 -0.10
C GLN A 130 -4.08 -19.34 -0.08
N SER A 131 -5.24 -18.73 -0.41
CA SER A 131 -5.43 -17.29 -0.28
C SER A 131 -5.11 -16.78 1.13
N TRP A 132 -5.27 -17.62 2.15
CA TRP A 132 -4.95 -17.28 3.54
C TRP A 132 -3.53 -17.71 3.98
N GLY A 133 -2.67 -18.04 3.02
CA GLY A 133 -1.27 -18.36 3.24
C GLY A 133 -0.37 -17.12 3.16
N HIS A 134 0.75 -17.13 3.89
CA HIS A 134 1.73 -16.04 3.89
C HIS A 134 3.17 -16.55 3.82
N PHE A 135 4.06 -15.67 3.36
CA PHE A 135 5.51 -15.85 3.45
C PHE A 135 6.08 -15.24 4.74
N ARG A 136 7.34 -15.53 5.01
CA ARG A 136 8.17 -14.93 6.06
C ARG A 136 9.39 -14.27 5.42
N ARG A 137 10.11 -13.47 6.21
CA ARG A 137 11.37 -12.81 5.79
C ARG A 137 12.37 -13.74 5.13
N SER A 138 12.48 -14.99 5.58
CA SER A 138 13.41 -15.97 5.00
C SER A 138 13.08 -16.31 3.55
N ASP A 139 11.82 -16.19 3.15
CA ASP A 139 11.36 -16.49 1.79
C ASP A 139 11.40 -15.24 0.90
N LEU A 140 11.34 -14.04 1.50
CA LEU A 140 11.31 -12.74 0.82
C LEU A 140 12.41 -11.77 1.32
N PRO A 141 13.69 -12.18 1.34
CA PRO A 141 14.75 -11.40 1.98
C PRO A 141 14.96 -10.02 1.34
N VAL A 142 14.78 -9.90 0.02
CA VAL A 142 14.92 -8.63 -0.69
C VAL A 142 13.80 -7.65 -0.35
N HIS A 143 12.53 -8.09 -0.45
CA HIS A 143 11.36 -7.26 -0.16
C HIS A 143 11.41 -6.70 1.27
N PHE A 144 11.73 -7.55 2.25
CA PHE A 144 11.88 -7.12 3.64
C PHE A 144 13.04 -6.13 3.81
N ALA A 145 14.18 -6.36 3.15
CA ALA A 145 15.32 -5.45 3.23
C ALA A 145 15.03 -4.08 2.61
N ILE A 146 14.28 -4.02 1.50
CA ILE A 146 13.85 -2.75 0.90
C ILE A 146 12.89 -2.02 1.84
N ALA A 147 11.85 -2.69 2.32
CA ALA A 147 10.86 -2.13 3.25
C ALA A 147 11.50 -1.59 4.55
N GLU A 148 12.54 -2.24 5.07
CA GLU A 148 13.27 -1.81 6.27
C GLU A 148 14.40 -0.82 6.00
N GLY A 149 14.94 -0.81 4.78
CA GLY A 149 15.88 0.21 4.35
C GLY A 149 15.20 1.58 4.27
N TRP A 150 14.00 1.64 3.73
CA TRP A 150 13.33 2.90 3.45
C TRP A 150 11.97 2.99 4.16
N ALA A 151 10.92 3.31 3.42
CA ALA A 151 9.58 3.40 3.94
C ALA A 151 8.72 2.27 3.36
N VAL A 152 7.86 1.71 4.21
CA VAL A 152 6.78 0.80 3.84
C VAL A 152 5.44 1.46 4.16
N GLY A 153 4.50 1.43 3.21
CA GLY A 153 3.11 1.83 3.45
C GLY A 153 2.27 0.63 3.83
N ASP A 154 1.68 0.64 5.03
CA ASP A 154 0.85 -0.47 5.53
C ASP A 154 -0.66 -0.19 5.45
N MET A 155 -1.03 0.88 4.73
CA MET A 155 -2.40 1.25 4.36
C MET A 155 -2.49 1.68 2.89
N TYR A 156 -1.59 1.15 2.04
CA TYR A 156 -1.70 1.27 0.59
C TYR A 156 -2.58 0.15 0.04
N GLN A 157 -3.56 0.48 -0.80
CA GLN A 157 -4.62 -0.40 -1.28
C GLN A 157 -4.62 -0.49 -2.81
N GLN A 158 -5.10 -1.62 -3.34
CA GLN A 158 -5.40 -1.71 -4.76
C GLN A 158 -6.46 -0.66 -5.14
N GLY A 159 -6.38 -0.11 -6.34
CA GLY A 159 -7.32 0.91 -6.80
C GLY A 159 -8.73 0.37 -7.01
N VAL A 160 -8.83 -0.90 -7.45
CA VAL A 160 -10.07 -1.59 -7.80
C VAL A 160 -10.07 -3.02 -7.26
N ILE A 161 -11.20 -3.50 -6.73
CA ILE A 161 -11.44 -4.90 -6.34
C ILE A 161 -11.73 -5.73 -7.60
N ALA A 162 -10.71 -5.90 -8.43
CA ALA A 162 -10.76 -6.62 -9.69
C ALA A 162 -9.33 -7.00 -10.12
N SER A 163 -9.24 -7.66 -11.28
CA SER A 163 -8.01 -8.10 -11.92
C SER A 163 -7.02 -6.96 -12.25
N THR A 164 -5.89 -7.33 -12.84
CA THR A 164 -4.78 -6.47 -13.25
C THR A 164 -5.16 -5.21 -14.03
N ASN A 165 -5.81 -5.37 -15.19
CA ASN A 165 -6.03 -4.27 -16.13
C ASN A 165 -6.86 -3.13 -15.52
N PRO A 166 -7.94 -3.37 -14.77
CA PRO A 166 -8.60 -2.33 -13.97
C PRO A 166 -7.64 -1.51 -13.08
N ASN A 167 -6.70 -2.19 -12.40
CA ASN A 167 -5.74 -1.55 -11.51
C ASN A 167 -4.63 -0.78 -12.27
N ARG A 168 -4.15 -1.33 -13.39
CA ARG A 168 -3.23 -0.61 -14.31
C ARG A 168 -3.91 0.61 -14.95
N VAL A 169 -5.17 0.48 -15.35
CA VAL A 169 -5.97 1.57 -15.95
C VAL A 169 -6.21 2.69 -14.94
N ILE A 170 -6.64 2.41 -13.71
CA ILE A 170 -6.79 3.47 -12.70
C ILE A 170 -5.45 4.09 -12.31
N TRP A 171 -4.35 3.32 -12.29
CA TRP A 171 -3.00 3.83 -12.05
C TRP A 171 -2.56 4.84 -13.12
N GLN A 172 -2.84 4.54 -14.38
CA GLN A 172 -2.44 5.40 -15.51
C GLN A 172 -3.50 6.40 -15.95
N THR A 173 -4.70 6.44 -15.38
CA THR A 173 -5.72 7.41 -15.79
C THR A 173 -6.45 8.09 -14.64
N GLY A 174 -6.42 7.52 -13.44
CA GLY A 174 -7.17 7.99 -12.29
C GLY A 174 -8.62 7.51 -12.24
N SER A 175 -9.11 6.73 -13.23
CA SER A 175 -10.48 6.23 -13.25
C SER A 175 -10.61 4.91 -14.04
N ILE A 176 -11.58 4.08 -13.66
CA ILE A 176 -12.06 2.97 -14.50
C ILE A 176 -13.38 3.30 -15.21
N ALA A 177 -13.78 4.56 -15.23
CA ALA A 177 -15.03 5.03 -15.81
C ALA A 177 -16.31 4.38 -15.24
N VAL A 178 -16.38 4.30 -13.90
CA VAL A 178 -17.62 3.93 -13.20
C VAL A 178 -18.72 4.97 -13.47
N PRO A 179 -19.95 4.55 -13.81
CA PRO A 179 -21.07 5.46 -14.00
C PRO A 179 -21.27 6.43 -12.83
N GLY A 180 -21.49 7.71 -13.14
CA GLY A 180 -21.62 8.78 -12.15
C GLY A 180 -20.29 9.38 -11.68
N GLY A 181 -19.15 8.85 -12.12
CA GLY A 181 -17.83 9.45 -11.91
C GLY A 181 -17.52 10.59 -12.87
N ASN A 182 -16.26 11.03 -12.85
CA ASN A 182 -15.80 12.20 -13.61
C ASN A 182 -15.50 11.92 -15.09
N VAL A 183 -15.51 10.65 -15.50
CA VAL A 183 -15.35 10.22 -16.90
C VAL A 183 -16.72 9.93 -17.52
N ASN A 184 -17.05 10.62 -18.61
CA ASN A 184 -18.32 10.46 -19.33
C ASN A 184 -18.12 9.59 -20.58
N THR A 185 -18.24 8.27 -20.43
CA THR A 185 -18.07 7.27 -21.49
C THR A 185 -19.03 6.10 -21.30
N THR A 186 -19.21 5.30 -22.36
CA THR A 186 -19.89 4.01 -22.32
C THR A 186 -18.92 2.82 -22.28
N GLN A 187 -17.61 3.08 -22.30
CA GLN A 187 -16.57 2.04 -22.39
C GLN A 187 -16.17 1.43 -21.03
N GLY A 188 -16.66 2.01 -19.93
CA GLY A 188 -16.49 1.50 -18.56
C GLY A 188 -17.79 0.99 -17.91
N PRO A 189 -17.71 0.41 -16.70
CA PRO A 189 -16.50 0.28 -15.90
C PRO A 189 -15.54 -0.80 -16.42
N VAL A 190 -14.24 -0.57 -16.28
CA VAL A 190 -13.19 -1.59 -16.52
C VAL A 190 -13.07 -2.46 -15.29
N LEU A 191 -13.50 -3.73 -15.39
CA LEU A 191 -13.60 -4.67 -14.26
C LEU A 191 -12.88 -6.01 -14.51
N ASP A 192 -12.19 -6.15 -15.65
CA ASP A 192 -11.58 -7.41 -16.07
C ASP A 192 -10.43 -7.19 -17.07
N ASN A 193 -9.61 -8.22 -17.29
CA ASN A 193 -8.44 -8.25 -18.17
C ASN A 193 -8.79 -8.37 -19.66
N ASN A 194 -9.90 -7.76 -20.10
CA ASN A 194 -10.27 -7.81 -21.52
C ASN A 194 -9.32 -6.96 -22.37
N GLU A 195 -8.53 -7.62 -23.21
CA GLU A 195 -7.57 -6.99 -24.15
C GLU A 195 -7.97 -7.16 -25.61
N THR A 196 -9.16 -7.68 -25.87
CA THR A 196 -9.69 -7.86 -27.23
C THR A 196 -10.77 -6.83 -27.53
N PRO A 197 -10.72 -6.11 -28.67
CA PRO A 197 -11.70 -5.06 -28.97
C PRO A 197 -13.14 -5.59 -28.89
N GLY A 198 -13.98 -4.88 -28.15
CA GLY A 198 -15.30 -5.32 -27.74
C GLY A 198 -15.43 -5.35 -26.22
N CYS A 199 -16.55 -5.92 -25.74
CA CYS A 199 -16.84 -6.07 -24.33
C CYS A 199 -16.81 -7.55 -23.95
N SER A 200 -16.46 -7.87 -22.70
CA SER A 200 -16.45 -9.23 -22.17
C SER A 200 -17.49 -9.42 -21.06
N ARG A 201 -17.90 -10.67 -20.83
CA ARG A 201 -18.62 -11.05 -19.61
C ARG A 201 -17.61 -11.25 -18.49
N LEU A 202 -18.00 -10.91 -17.26
CA LEU A 202 -17.27 -11.37 -16.08
C LEU A 202 -17.67 -12.82 -15.83
N THR A 203 -16.71 -13.65 -15.46
CA THR A 203 -16.96 -15.06 -15.12
C THR A 203 -16.60 -15.28 -13.65
N MET A 204 -17.49 -15.97 -12.94
CA MET A 204 -17.28 -16.46 -11.58
C MET A 204 -17.14 -17.98 -11.61
N ARG A 205 -16.10 -18.52 -10.96
CA ARG A 205 -15.91 -19.96 -10.84
C ARG A 205 -16.19 -20.41 -9.41
N LEU A 206 -17.20 -21.27 -9.25
CA LEU A 206 -17.55 -21.87 -7.97
C LEU A 206 -16.57 -22.98 -7.56
N GLU A 207 -16.49 -23.29 -6.27
CA GLU A 207 -15.63 -24.34 -5.70
C GLU A 207 -15.80 -25.72 -6.39
N ASN A 208 -17.00 -26.05 -6.88
CA ASN A 208 -17.28 -27.31 -7.58
C ASN A 208 -16.86 -27.30 -9.07
N GLY A 209 -16.24 -26.22 -9.55
CA GLY A 209 -15.82 -26.02 -10.93
C GLY A 209 -16.89 -25.46 -11.88
N THR A 210 -18.07 -25.10 -11.38
CA THR A 210 -19.11 -24.47 -12.22
C THR A 210 -18.74 -23.02 -12.51
N GLU A 211 -18.83 -22.61 -13.77
CA GLU A 211 -18.65 -21.22 -14.19
C GLU A 211 -20.00 -20.53 -14.40
N ILE A 212 -20.10 -19.29 -13.97
CA ILE A 212 -21.28 -18.44 -14.08
C ILE A 212 -20.85 -17.11 -14.69
N ASP A 213 -21.47 -16.73 -15.81
CA ASP A 213 -21.21 -15.44 -16.44
C ASP A 213 -22.15 -14.35 -15.92
N SER A 214 -21.65 -13.11 -15.92
CA SER A 214 -22.46 -11.93 -15.63
C SER A 214 -23.64 -11.78 -16.62
N PRO A 215 -24.75 -11.15 -16.22
CA PRO A 215 -25.90 -10.94 -17.11
C PRO A 215 -25.68 -9.82 -18.14
N GLN A 216 -24.62 -9.02 -18.01
CA GLN A 216 -24.24 -7.97 -18.95
C GLN A 216 -22.72 -7.94 -19.21
N ASP A 217 -22.32 -7.32 -20.31
CA ASP A 217 -20.93 -7.14 -20.70
C ASP A 217 -20.29 -5.92 -20.00
N TYR A 218 -18.98 -5.97 -19.81
CA TYR A 218 -18.12 -4.98 -19.16
C TYR A 218 -16.80 -4.82 -19.92
N SER A 219 -15.93 -3.92 -19.43
CA SER A 219 -14.56 -3.74 -19.93
C SER A 219 -14.50 -3.56 -21.47
N CYS A 220 -15.33 -2.66 -21.97
CA CYS A 220 -15.51 -2.40 -23.40
C CYS A 220 -14.32 -1.63 -23.97
N PHE A 221 -13.37 -2.34 -24.56
CA PHE A 221 -12.13 -1.81 -25.14
C PHE A 221 -12.32 -1.57 -26.65
N PRO A 222 -11.77 -0.49 -27.27
CA PRO A 222 -10.85 0.52 -26.72
C PRO A 222 -11.49 1.62 -25.86
N TYR A 223 -10.72 2.06 -24.86
CA TYR A 223 -11.08 3.13 -23.92
C TYR A 223 -10.83 4.52 -24.53
N ASP A 224 -11.63 5.50 -24.16
CA ASP A 224 -11.71 6.80 -24.86
C ASP A 224 -11.50 8.03 -23.97
N TRP A 225 -11.05 7.83 -22.72
CA TRP A 225 -10.64 8.91 -21.84
C TRP A 225 -9.13 9.08 -21.80
N LYS A 226 -8.66 10.13 -21.15
CA LYS A 226 -7.28 10.58 -21.23
C LYS A 226 -6.38 9.75 -20.31
N THR A 227 -5.16 9.50 -20.74
CA THR A 227 -4.14 8.87 -19.90
C THR A 227 -3.28 9.90 -19.18
N LEU A 228 -2.69 9.53 -18.05
CA LEU A 228 -1.76 10.36 -17.27
C LEU A 228 -0.54 10.75 -18.12
N PRO A 229 0.06 9.88 -18.94
CA PRO A 229 1.09 10.29 -19.89
C PRO A 229 0.65 11.40 -20.86
N GLU A 230 -0.59 11.39 -21.38
CA GLU A 230 -1.11 12.52 -22.18
C GLU A 230 -1.26 13.80 -21.33
N ILE A 231 -1.63 13.69 -20.06
CA ILE A 231 -1.72 14.84 -19.15
C ILE A 231 -0.34 15.42 -18.85
N LEU A 232 0.67 14.57 -18.66
CA LEU A 232 2.07 14.99 -18.45
C LEU A 232 2.65 15.64 -19.71
N GLU A 233 2.34 15.09 -20.89
CA GLU A 233 2.72 15.68 -22.19
C GLU A 233 2.17 17.11 -22.35
N ASP A 234 0.87 17.30 -22.08
CA ASP A 234 0.24 18.62 -22.15
C ASP A 234 0.82 19.62 -21.15
N ALA A 235 1.27 19.14 -19.99
CA ALA A 235 1.93 19.95 -18.97
C ALA A 235 3.41 20.25 -19.30
N GLY A 236 3.96 19.67 -20.38
CA GLY A 236 5.38 19.80 -20.74
C GLY A 236 6.33 19.11 -19.77
N ILE A 237 5.84 18.11 -19.03
CA ILE A 237 6.64 17.31 -18.08
C ILE A 237 7.21 16.12 -18.84
N SER A 238 8.53 15.92 -18.81
CA SER A 238 9.14 14.77 -19.50
C SER A 238 8.79 13.46 -18.81
N TRP A 239 8.37 12.48 -19.60
CA TRP A 239 7.98 11.16 -19.10
C TRP A 239 8.38 10.03 -20.06
N LYS A 240 8.43 8.78 -19.60
CA LYS A 240 8.67 7.59 -20.43
C LYS A 240 8.18 6.29 -19.77
N GLU A 241 7.69 5.35 -20.58
CA GLU A 241 7.51 3.93 -20.24
C GLU A 241 8.80 3.15 -20.51
N PHE A 242 9.37 2.56 -19.47
CA PHE A 242 10.47 1.60 -19.55
C PHE A 242 9.88 0.20 -19.41
N GLN A 243 9.80 -0.53 -20.51
CA GLN A 243 9.07 -1.79 -20.56
C GLN A 243 9.82 -2.90 -21.28
N ALA A 244 9.65 -4.13 -20.78
CA ALA A 244 10.10 -5.34 -21.43
C ALA A 244 9.28 -5.64 -22.70
N VAL A 245 9.79 -6.56 -23.53
CA VAL A 245 9.12 -6.96 -24.78
C VAL A 245 7.86 -7.78 -24.53
N ASP A 246 7.94 -8.69 -23.56
CA ASP A 246 6.76 -9.34 -22.98
C ASP A 246 6.53 -8.69 -21.62
N ASN A 247 5.66 -7.69 -21.59
CA ASN A 247 5.29 -6.95 -20.38
C ASN A 247 3.98 -7.46 -19.77
N PHE A 248 3.49 -8.64 -20.18
CA PHE A 248 2.27 -9.26 -19.67
C PHE A 248 0.96 -8.45 -19.82
N GLY A 249 0.94 -7.44 -20.71
CA GLY A 249 -0.23 -6.55 -20.83
C GLY A 249 -0.28 -5.44 -19.78
N ASP A 250 0.72 -5.35 -18.90
CA ASP A 250 0.76 -4.39 -17.78
C ASP A 250 0.88 -2.93 -18.20
N ASN A 251 1.25 -2.65 -19.45
CA ASN A 251 1.13 -1.32 -20.04
C ASN A 251 -0.30 -1.13 -20.56
N PRO A 252 -1.15 -0.32 -19.91
CA PRO A 252 -2.53 -0.15 -20.35
C PRO A 252 -2.66 0.86 -21.50
N LEU A 253 -1.62 1.60 -21.90
CA LEU A 253 -1.71 2.61 -22.97
C LEU A 253 -2.24 2.05 -24.31
N PRO A 254 -1.81 0.87 -24.81
CA PRO A 254 -2.38 0.24 -26.01
C PRO A 254 -3.90 -0.01 -25.92
N SER A 255 -4.47 0.03 -24.71
CA SER A 255 -5.89 -0.16 -24.47
C SER A 255 -6.75 1.09 -24.79
N PHE A 256 -6.13 2.20 -25.19
CA PHE A 256 -6.83 3.47 -25.42
C PHE A 256 -6.83 3.90 -26.89
N VAL A 257 -7.95 4.46 -27.35
CA VAL A 257 -8.15 4.93 -28.74
C VAL A 257 -7.03 5.85 -29.19
N PHE A 258 -6.63 6.81 -28.35
CA PHE A 258 -5.56 7.76 -28.68
C PHE A 258 -4.24 7.05 -29.04
N TRP A 259 -3.84 6.08 -28.22
CA TRP A 259 -2.57 5.36 -28.40
C TRP A 259 -2.63 4.37 -29.55
N GLN A 260 -3.78 3.74 -29.80
CA GLN A 260 -4.00 2.91 -30.99
C GLN A 260 -3.89 3.74 -32.26
N ASP A 261 -4.61 4.86 -32.34
CA ASP A 261 -4.55 5.77 -33.48
C ASP A 261 -3.13 6.30 -33.67
N LEU A 262 -2.41 6.62 -32.59
CA LEU A 262 -1.03 7.07 -32.67
C LEU A 262 -0.10 5.98 -33.23
N ALA A 263 -0.26 4.73 -32.80
CA ALA A 263 0.51 3.61 -33.30
C ALA A 263 0.23 3.35 -34.80
N ASP A 264 -1.04 3.30 -35.18
CA ASP A 264 -1.47 3.01 -36.56
C ASP A 264 -1.02 4.10 -37.54
N ASN A 265 -1.06 5.36 -37.12
CA ASN A 265 -0.76 6.49 -38.00
C ASN A 265 0.71 6.96 -37.92
N ASN A 266 1.39 6.81 -36.78
CA ASN A 266 2.74 7.32 -36.58
C ASN A 266 3.52 6.64 -35.44
N ALA A 267 3.67 5.31 -35.50
CA ALA A 267 4.45 4.51 -34.55
C ALA A 267 5.90 4.99 -34.31
N THR A 268 6.50 5.72 -35.27
CA THR A 268 7.87 6.23 -35.15
C THR A 268 7.97 7.62 -34.50
N SER A 269 6.84 8.24 -34.14
CA SER A 269 6.86 9.53 -33.43
C SER A 269 7.53 9.40 -32.07
N GLU A 270 8.14 10.48 -31.58
CA GLU A 270 8.77 10.48 -30.24
C GLU A 270 7.77 10.10 -29.15
N LEU A 271 6.51 10.55 -29.27
CA LEU A 271 5.45 10.23 -28.32
C LEU A 271 5.12 8.73 -28.32
N ALA A 272 4.95 8.12 -29.50
CA ALA A 272 4.73 6.67 -29.61
C ALA A 272 5.92 5.88 -29.07
N GLN A 273 7.15 6.34 -29.34
CA GLN A 273 8.35 5.67 -28.83
C GLN A 273 8.50 5.79 -27.30
N ARG A 274 8.01 6.86 -26.68
CA ARG A 274 8.03 7.01 -25.22
C ARG A 274 6.98 6.15 -24.50
N GLY A 275 5.81 5.96 -25.09
CA GLY A 275 4.70 5.23 -24.45
C GLY A 275 4.56 3.75 -24.85
N LEU A 276 4.92 3.40 -26.09
CA LEU A 276 4.56 2.09 -26.68
C LEU A 276 5.75 1.25 -27.14
N ALA A 277 6.97 1.82 -27.19
CA ALA A 277 8.11 1.06 -27.70
C ALA A 277 8.57 0.01 -26.70
N MET A 278 8.57 -1.25 -27.15
CA MET A 278 9.28 -2.33 -26.47
C MET A 278 10.78 -2.07 -26.53
N ASN A 279 11.42 -1.90 -25.36
CA ASN A 279 12.82 -1.52 -25.31
C ASN A 279 13.73 -2.73 -25.61
N GLY A 280 14.95 -2.48 -26.12
CA GLY A 280 15.96 -3.53 -26.30
C GLY A 280 15.79 -4.45 -27.52
N GLY A 281 14.90 -4.13 -28.47
CA GLY A 281 14.86 -4.78 -29.78
C GLY A 281 14.54 -6.29 -29.75
N GLY A 282 13.69 -6.72 -28.83
CA GLY A 282 13.35 -8.14 -28.63
C GLY A 282 14.03 -8.79 -27.42
N ASN A 283 14.89 -8.08 -26.69
CA ASN A 283 15.47 -8.55 -25.43
C ASN A 283 14.52 -8.29 -24.25
N TRP A 284 14.24 -9.30 -23.44
CA TRP A 284 13.42 -9.18 -22.22
C TRP A 284 14.02 -8.18 -21.22
N GLN A 285 15.35 -8.03 -21.19
CA GLN A 285 16.04 -7.06 -20.32
C GLN A 285 15.93 -5.62 -20.83
N GLY A 286 15.41 -5.39 -22.04
CA GLY A 286 15.54 -4.12 -22.74
C GLY A 286 15.04 -2.90 -21.97
N GLY A 287 13.93 -3.03 -21.25
CA GLY A 287 13.39 -1.96 -20.39
C GLY A 287 14.29 -1.69 -19.19
N LEU A 288 14.75 -2.75 -18.52
CA LEU A 288 15.65 -2.67 -17.37
C LEU A 288 17.01 -2.08 -17.75
N ASP A 289 17.58 -2.53 -18.87
CA ASP A 289 18.87 -2.05 -19.39
C ASP A 289 18.79 -0.56 -19.74
N LEU A 290 17.70 -0.13 -20.35
CA LEU A 290 17.48 1.28 -20.67
C LEU A 290 17.34 2.13 -19.40
N LEU A 291 16.57 1.65 -18.41
CA LEU A 291 16.43 2.31 -17.12
C LEU A 291 17.78 2.44 -16.41
N LYS A 292 18.55 1.35 -16.31
CA LYS A 292 19.90 1.34 -15.71
C LYS A 292 20.84 2.31 -16.41
N LYS A 293 20.82 2.31 -17.74
CA LYS A 293 21.64 3.22 -18.55
C LYS A 293 21.31 4.67 -18.22
N GLU A 294 20.04 5.07 -18.33
CA GLU A 294 19.62 6.46 -18.10
C GLU A 294 19.78 6.88 -16.63
N ALA A 295 19.57 5.97 -15.67
CA ALA A 295 19.86 6.21 -14.26
C ALA A 295 21.35 6.45 -14.01
N SER A 296 22.23 5.64 -14.59
CA SER A 296 23.70 5.78 -14.45
C SER A 296 24.24 7.06 -15.11
N GLU A 297 23.59 7.52 -16.17
CA GLU A 297 23.91 8.77 -16.87
C GLU A 297 23.31 10.00 -16.17
N GLY A 298 22.37 9.81 -15.23
CA GLY A 298 21.63 10.89 -14.56
C GLY A 298 20.67 11.62 -15.50
N THR A 299 20.12 10.90 -16.49
CA THR A 299 19.32 11.43 -17.61
C THR A 299 17.89 10.89 -17.63
N LEU A 300 17.44 10.22 -16.56
CA LEU A 300 16.04 9.80 -16.42
C LEU A 300 15.07 10.97 -16.73
N PRO A 301 13.89 10.70 -17.31
CA PRO A 301 12.86 11.73 -17.42
C PRO A 301 12.37 12.17 -16.03
N ALA A 302 11.56 13.22 -15.99
CA ALA A 302 11.02 13.71 -14.73
C ALA A 302 10.05 12.71 -14.10
N VAL A 303 9.29 11.97 -14.92
CA VAL A 303 8.45 10.83 -14.50
C VAL A 303 8.81 9.58 -15.33
N SER A 304 9.20 8.50 -14.67
CA SER A 304 9.49 7.21 -15.32
C SER A 304 8.48 6.17 -14.85
N PHE A 305 7.83 5.49 -15.77
CA PHE A 305 7.02 4.30 -15.47
C PHE A 305 7.86 3.08 -15.81
N TYR A 306 8.01 2.13 -14.88
CA TYR A 306 8.74 0.89 -15.12
C TYR A 306 7.78 -0.29 -15.06
N ILE A 307 7.78 -1.06 -16.15
CA ILE A 307 6.95 -2.25 -16.35
C ILE A 307 7.89 -3.43 -16.62
N GLY A 308 7.91 -4.39 -15.70
CA GLY A 308 8.78 -5.55 -15.77
C GLY A 308 8.35 -6.55 -16.86
N PRO A 309 9.20 -7.54 -17.17
CA PRO A 309 8.77 -8.69 -17.94
C PRO A 309 7.80 -9.58 -17.15
N ALA A 310 6.92 -10.30 -17.84
CA ALA A 310 5.95 -11.22 -17.25
C ALA A 310 6.58 -12.14 -16.19
N GLU A 311 7.68 -12.81 -16.52
CA GLU A 311 8.29 -13.81 -15.65
C GLU A 311 8.93 -13.23 -14.37
N LEU A 312 9.09 -11.90 -14.30
CA LEU A 312 9.59 -11.18 -13.12
C LEU A 312 8.54 -10.28 -12.47
N SER A 313 7.28 -10.31 -12.96
CA SER A 313 6.19 -9.47 -12.46
C SER A 313 5.76 -9.88 -11.05
N GLU A 314 6.03 -11.12 -10.67
CA GLU A 314 5.50 -11.81 -9.49
C GLU A 314 4.04 -12.27 -9.63
N HIS A 315 3.32 -12.05 -10.73
CA HIS A 315 1.98 -12.67 -10.92
C HIS A 315 2.07 -14.20 -10.72
N PRO A 316 1.28 -14.85 -9.83
CA PRO A 316 1.37 -16.31 -9.67
C PRO A 316 1.12 -17.06 -11.00
N PRO A 317 1.97 -18.02 -11.43
CA PRO A 317 3.02 -18.72 -10.68
C PRO A 317 4.44 -18.11 -10.80
N TYR A 318 4.61 -16.90 -11.33
CA TYR A 318 5.90 -16.22 -11.37
C TYR A 318 6.42 -15.91 -9.96
N ARG A 319 7.72 -16.12 -9.78
CA ARG A 319 8.29 -16.34 -8.47
C ARG A 319 8.58 -15.03 -7.73
N PRO A 320 8.17 -14.89 -6.45
CA PRO A 320 8.58 -13.76 -5.61
C PRO A 320 10.09 -13.51 -5.60
N ILE A 321 10.92 -14.55 -5.52
CA ILE A 321 12.38 -14.38 -5.51
C ILE A 321 12.94 -13.76 -6.80
N ASP A 322 12.33 -14.04 -7.95
CA ASP A 322 12.74 -13.49 -9.24
C ASP A 322 12.31 -12.02 -9.38
N GLY A 323 11.09 -11.68 -8.94
CA GLY A 323 10.68 -10.28 -8.83
C GLY A 323 11.47 -9.52 -7.77
N GLY A 324 11.87 -10.18 -6.69
CA GLY A 324 12.83 -9.65 -5.71
C GLY A 324 14.17 -9.31 -6.35
N TRP A 325 14.69 -10.16 -7.26
CA TRP A 325 15.86 -9.81 -8.06
C TRP A 325 15.61 -8.56 -8.90
N LEU A 326 14.47 -8.47 -9.58
CA LEU A 326 14.14 -7.28 -10.39
C LEU A 326 14.06 -6.00 -9.54
N GLN A 327 13.38 -6.06 -8.39
CA GLN A 327 13.31 -4.95 -7.44
C GLN A 327 14.69 -4.52 -6.97
N LYS A 328 15.57 -5.46 -6.63
CA LYS A 328 16.96 -5.14 -6.28
C LYS A 328 17.67 -4.41 -7.42
N GLU A 329 17.57 -4.90 -8.65
CA GLU A 329 18.25 -4.30 -9.80
C GLU A 329 17.76 -2.87 -10.09
N VAL A 330 16.46 -2.61 -9.92
CA VAL A 330 15.87 -1.27 -10.05
C VAL A 330 16.32 -0.37 -8.90
N VAL A 331 16.27 -0.84 -7.66
CA VAL A 331 16.75 -0.07 -6.50
C VAL A 331 18.22 0.27 -6.64
N ASP A 332 19.06 -0.68 -7.02
CA ASP A 332 20.49 -0.47 -7.24
C ASP A 332 20.75 0.54 -8.37
N ALA A 333 19.97 0.50 -9.45
CA ALA A 333 20.08 1.49 -10.53
C ALA A 333 19.85 2.92 -10.01
N ILE A 334 18.85 3.10 -9.14
CA ILE A 334 18.48 4.40 -8.59
C ILE A 334 19.45 4.86 -7.49
N VAL A 335 19.79 3.99 -6.54
CA VAL A 335 20.69 4.31 -5.42
C VAL A 335 22.12 4.60 -5.90
N ASN A 336 22.58 3.94 -6.96
CA ASN A 336 23.90 4.20 -7.56
C ASN A 336 23.90 5.34 -8.59
N SER A 337 22.74 5.93 -8.90
CA SER A 337 22.66 7.07 -9.83
C SER A 337 23.38 8.29 -9.26
N PRO A 338 24.07 9.10 -10.09
CA PRO A 338 24.57 10.41 -9.68
C PRO A 338 23.44 11.38 -9.27
N LYS A 339 22.18 11.01 -9.50
CA LYS A 339 20.97 11.76 -9.14
C LYS A 339 20.19 11.16 -7.98
N TYR A 340 20.71 10.17 -7.25
CA TYR A 340 20.00 9.54 -6.12
C TYR A 340 19.46 10.57 -5.11
N ASN A 341 20.22 11.64 -4.86
CA ASN A 341 19.82 12.74 -3.97
C ASN A 341 18.64 13.59 -4.47
N LYS A 342 18.09 13.28 -5.65
CA LYS A 342 16.99 13.98 -6.30
C LYS A 342 15.96 13.03 -6.90
N THR A 343 16.01 11.75 -6.53
CA THR A 343 15.14 10.72 -7.09
C THR A 343 14.26 10.11 -6.01
N ILE A 344 13.01 9.84 -6.38
CA ILE A 344 12.07 9.03 -5.62
C ILE A 344 11.74 7.82 -6.49
N LEU A 345 11.91 6.61 -5.94
CA LEU A 345 11.40 5.37 -6.52
C LEU A 345 10.23 4.89 -5.66
N ILE A 346 9.09 4.64 -6.29
CA ILE A 346 7.90 4.04 -5.68
C ILE A 346 7.77 2.64 -6.26
N ILE A 347 7.81 1.62 -5.39
CA ILE A 347 7.49 0.24 -5.73
C ILE A 347 6.10 -0.07 -5.16
N SER A 348 5.15 -0.36 -6.03
CA SER A 348 3.79 -0.76 -5.68
C SER A 348 3.44 -2.09 -6.33
N PHE A 349 2.29 -2.65 -5.96
CA PHE A 349 1.66 -3.76 -6.64
C PHE A 349 0.32 -3.28 -7.22
N ASP A 350 -0.23 -4.00 -8.19
CA ASP A 350 -1.49 -3.65 -8.84
C ASP A 350 -2.71 -4.19 -8.08
N GLU A 351 -2.73 -5.47 -7.70
CA GLU A 351 -3.79 -6.09 -6.91
C GLU A 351 -3.28 -7.28 -6.06
N SER A 352 -4.18 -7.90 -5.31
CA SER A 352 -3.92 -8.92 -4.32
C SER A 352 -3.48 -10.30 -4.83
N GLY A 353 -3.79 -10.70 -6.06
CA GLY A 353 -3.43 -11.98 -6.67
C GLY A 353 -4.26 -13.17 -6.20
N GLY A 354 -5.44 -12.90 -5.64
CA GLY A 354 -6.21 -13.89 -4.90
C GLY A 354 -5.59 -14.24 -3.54
N TRP A 355 -4.63 -13.46 -3.04
CA TRP A 355 -4.12 -13.54 -1.68
C TRP A 355 -4.94 -12.62 -0.75
N GLY A 356 -5.23 -13.08 0.46
CA GLY A 356 -6.06 -12.35 1.41
C GLY A 356 -5.30 -11.34 2.24
N ASP A 357 -6.02 -10.29 2.66
CA ASP A 357 -5.57 -9.32 3.66
C ASP A 357 -6.66 -9.15 4.72
N HIS A 358 -6.27 -9.03 5.99
CA HIS A 358 -7.22 -8.95 7.10
C HIS A 358 -7.92 -7.59 7.21
N VAL A 359 -7.31 -6.52 6.69
CA VAL A 359 -7.88 -5.18 6.80
C VAL A 359 -8.97 -5.03 5.75
N VAL A 360 -10.19 -4.82 6.22
CA VAL A 360 -11.31 -4.50 5.33
C VAL A 360 -10.99 -3.24 4.53
N PRO A 361 -11.16 -3.28 3.19
CA PRO A 361 -10.90 -2.14 2.34
C PRO A 361 -11.62 -0.87 2.81
N PHE A 362 -10.85 0.22 2.95
CA PHE A 362 -11.44 1.54 3.13
C PHE A 362 -12.12 1.96 1.83
N THR A 363 -13.45 2.06 1.86
CA THR A 363 -14.30 2.37 0.71
C THR A 363 -15.21 3.56 1.02
N SER A 364 -15.73 4.20 -0.03
CA SER A 364 -16.66 5.31 0.14
C SER A 364 -17.99 4.83 0.73
N PRO A 365 -18.81 5.74 1.31
CA PRO A 365 -20.19 5.42 1.65
C PRO A 365 -20.95 4.81 0.46
N GLU A 366 -21.87 3.89 0.75
CA GLU A 366 -22.67 3.19 -0.26
C GLU A 366 -23.35 4.18 -1.22
N ASN A 367 -23.33 3.88 -2.51
CA ASN A 367 -23.91 4.68 -3.59
C ASN A 367 -23.22 6.04 -3.84
N THR A 368 -22.00 6.24 -3.33
CA THR A 368 -21.18 7.39 -3.74
C THR A 368 -20.97 7.36 -5.26
N PRO A 369 -21.26 8.46 -5.99
CA PRO A 369 -21.11 8.50 -7.45
C PRO A 369 -19.70 8.14 -7.91
N GLY A 370 -19.58 7.26 -8.91
CA GLY A 370 -18.30 6.83 -9.45
C GLY A 370 -17.53 5.80 -8.62
N GLU A 371 -18.01 5.41 -7.43
CA GLU A 371 -17.32 4.45 -6.55
C GLU A 371 -18.06 3.13 -6.35
N TRP A 372 -19.34 3.06 -6.77
CA TRP A 372 -20.20 1.88 -6.54
C TRP A 372 -20.89 1.45 -7.84
N ILE A 373 -21.08 0.14 -7.98
CA ILE A 373 -21.92 -0.46 -9.03
C ILE A 373 -22.90 -1.46 -8.43
N THR A 374 -23.90 -1.84 -9.21
CA THR A 374 -24.69 -3.04 -8.92
C THR A 374 -23.84 -4.26 -9.23
N ASN A 375 -23.53 -5.07 -8.21
CA ASN A 375 -22.75 -6.28 -8.36
C ASN A 375 -23.44 -7.22 -9.39
N PRO A 376 -22.74 -7.63 -10.46
CA PRO A 376 -23.33 -8.41 -11.54
C PRO A 376 -23.81 -9.80 -11.13
N PHE A 377 -23.29 -10.35 -10.03
CA PHE A 377 -23.60 -11.72 -9.58
C PHE A 377 -24.66 -11.75 -8.48
N THR A 378 -24.76 -10.69 -7.66
CA THR A 378 -25.69 -10.66 -6.51
C THR A 378 -26.84 -9.66 -6.67
N GLY A 379 -26.72 -8.69 -7.59
CA GLY A 379 -27.67 -7.60 -7.75
C GLY A 379 -27.67 -6.59 -6.59
N GLN A 380 -26.74 -6.72 -5.63
CA GLN A 380 -26.58 -5.78 -4.50
C GLN A 380 -25.55 -4.69 -4.83
N PRO A 381 -25.57 -3.53 -4.17
CA PRO A 381 -24.49 -2.55 -4.28
C PRO A 381 -23.14 -3.16 -3.89
N ALA A 382 -22.10 -2.90 -4.68
CA ALA A 382 -20.72 -3.24 -4.37
C ALA A 382 -19.78 -2.07 -4.68
N PRO A 383 -18.78 -1.80 -3.81
CA PRO A 383 -17.78 -0.78 -4.09
C PRO A 383 -16.87 -1.27 -5.21
N THR A 384 -16.40 -0.39 -6.08
CA THR A 384 -15.33 -0.76 -7.03
C THR A 384 -13.97 -0.71 -6.37
N GLY A 385 -13.77 0.12 -5.35
CA GLY A 385 -12.58 0.20 -4.51
C GLY A 385 -12.61 1.46 -3.62
N PRO A 386 -11.47 1.86 -3.01
CA PRO A 386 -10.20 1.14 -2.92
C PRO A 386 -10.39 -0.27 -2.38
N GLY A 387 -9.50 -1.20 -2.75
CA GLY A 387 -9.60 -2.62 -2.40
C GLY A 387 -8.66 -3.05 -1.28
N PHE A 388 -8.23 -4.30 -1.31
CA PHE A 388 -7.33 -4.87 -0.30
C PHE A 388 -5.96 -4.20 -0.28
N ARG A 389 -5.28 -4.30 0.86
CA ARG A 389 -3.95 -3.71 1.01
C ARG A 389 -2.91 -4.47 0.20
N LEU A 390 -1.95 -3.71 -0.34
CA LEU A 390 -0.84 -4.23 -1.15
C LEU A 390 0.51 -3.81 -0.57
N PRO A 391 1.59 -4.56 -0.85
CA PRO A 391 2.95 -4.09 -0.60
C PRO A 391 3.21 -2.74 -1.28
N PHE A 392 3.77 -1.81 -0.53
CA PHE A 392 4.11 -0.47 -1.01
C PHE A 392 5.38 0.01 -0.35
N MET A 393 6.39 0.32 -1.14
CA MET A 393 7.70 0.76 -0.67
C MET A 393 8.14 2.02 -1.40
N VAL A 394 8.73 2.96 -0.67
CA VAL A 394 9.23 4.21 -1.26
C VAL A 394 10.69 4.40 -0.93
N ILE A 395 11.54 4.39 -1.95
CA ILE A 395 12.99 4.43 -1.88
C ILE A 395 13.47 5.84 -2.27
N SER A 396 14.00 6.55 -1.28
CA SER A 396 14.54 7.89 -1.46
C SER A 396 15.40 8.29 -0.24
N PRO A 397 16.34 9.24 -0.35
CA PRO A 397 17.06 9.74 0.83
C PRO A 397 16.14 10.27 1.94
N TRP A 398 14.98 10.79 1.57
CA TRP A 398 14.00 11.35 2.51
C TRP A 398 13.11 10.31 3.20
N THR A 399 13.28 9.02 2.89
CA THR A 399 12.45 7.92 3.41
C THR A 399 13.24 6.83 4.14
N ARG A 400 14.55 7.04 4.31
CA ARG A 400 15.44 6.10 5.02
C ARG A 400 15.03 5.87 6.47
N GLY A 401 15.37 4.68 6.98
CA GLY A 401 15.31 4.37 8.41
C GLY A 401 14.17 3.43 8.83
N GLY A 402 13.59 2.67 7.89
CA GLY A 402 12.59 1.65 8.19
C GLY A 402 11.27 2.24 8.71
N VAL A 403 10.80 3.31 8.08
CA VAL A 403 9.59 4.06 8.46
C VAL A 403 8.35 3.28 8.03
N VAL A 404 7.29 3.32 8.85
CA VAL A 404 5.95 2.91 8.43
C VAL A 404 5.09 4.14 8.13
N PHE A 405 4.51 4.17 6.92
CA PHE A 405 3.57 5.19 6.48
C PHE A 405 2.14 4.66 6.59
N THR A 406 1.28 5.40 7.28
CA THR A 406 0.00 4.88 7.76
C THR A 406 -1.23 5.54 7.15
N GLU A 407 -1.06 6.51 6.25
CA GLU A 407 -2.22 7.17 5.63
C GLU A 407 -2.91 6.23 4.62
N PRO A 408 -4.25 6.28 4.51
CA PRO A 408 -4.96 5.60 3.44
C PRO A 408 -4.47 6.08 2.07
N ALA A 409 -4.00 5.14 1.25
CA ALA A 409 -3.48 5.42 -0.08
C ALA A 409 -3.86 4.30 -1.05
N ASP A 410 -3.85 4.60 -2.34
CA ASP A 410 -4.11 3.67 -3.45
C ASP A 410 -3.33 4.08 -4.71
N HIS A 411 -3.62 3.50 -5.87
CA HIS A 411 -2.95 3.86 -7.12
C HIS A 411 -3.07 5.34 -7.50
N ILE A 412 -4.20 5.99 -7.22
CA ILE A 412 -4.36 7.42 -7.54
C ILE A 412 -3.47 8.31 -6.68
N SER A 413 -3.07 7.82 -5.50
CA SER A 413 -2.19 8.55 -4.57
C SER A 413 -0.82 8.86 -5.20
N GLN A 414 -0.36 8.01 -6.12
CA GLN A 414 0.85 8.28 -6.92
C GLN A 414 0.63 9.47 -7.87
N THR A 415 -0.54 9.56 -8.52
CA THR A 415 -0.91 10.72 -9.34
C THR A 415 -1.06 11.98 -8.50
N LEU A 416 -1.73 11.90 -7.34
CA LEU A 416 -1.86 13.04 -6.41
C LEU A 416 -0.50 13.55 -5.95
N PHE A 417 0.47 12.65 -5.71
CA PHE A 417 1.85 13.04 -5.42
C PHE A 417 2.50 13.79 -6.58
N LEU A 418 2.35 13.29 -7.82
CA LEU A 418 2.84 13.99 -9.01
C LEU A 418 2.23 15.40 -9.16
N GLU A 419 0.94 15.58 -8.86
CA GLU A 419 0.31 16.91 -8.89
C GLU A 419 0.94 17.87 -7.87
N GLN A 420 1.19 17.39 -6.64
CA GLN A 420 1.86 18.20 -5.59
C GLN A 420 3.30 18.54 -6.00
N TRP A 421 4.05 17.56 -6.50
CA TRP A 421 5.41 17.75 -6.97
C TRP A 421 5.50 18.72 -8.14
N ALA A 422 4.66 18.54 -9.15
CA ALA A 422 4.63 19.41 -10.33
C ALA A 422 4.23 20.85 -9.98
N THR A 423 3.30 21.01 -9.02
CA THR A 423 2.96 22.32 -8.45
C THR A 423 4.16 22.96 -7.76
N ALA A 424 4.88 22.21 -6.92
CA ALA A 424 6.10 22.69 -6.25
C ALA A 424 7.20 23.09 -7.26
N ARG A 425 7.26 22.44 -8.42
CA ARG A 425 8.19 22.74 -9.52
C ARG A 425 7.73 23.84 -10.48
N GLY A 426 6.54 24.40 -10.29
CA GLY A 426 6.01 25.48 -11.12
C GLY A 426 5.40 25.05 -12.45
N THR A 427 5.12 23.75 -12.62
CA THR A 427 4.41 23.17 -13.79
C THR A 427 3.17 22.40 -13.34
N PRO A 428 2.22 23.04 -12.62
CA PRO A 428 1.08 22.35 -12.04
C PRO A 428 0.20 21.71 -13.13
N PHE A 429 -0.31 20.53 -12.84
CA PHE A 429 -1.36 19.89 -13.61
C PHE A 429 -2.41 19.31 -12.65
N THR A 430 -3.57 18.92 -13.19
CA THR A 430 -4.60 18.23 -12.44
C THR A 430 -5.20 17.13 -13.31
N ASN A 431 -5.23 15.90 -12.79
CA ASN A 431 -5.96 14.82 -13.41
C ASN A 431 -7.44 14.89 -13.01
N THR A 432 -8.26 15.48 -13.87
CA THR A 432 -9.69 15.70 -13.63
C THR A 432 -10.53 14.43 -13.70
N GLN A 433 -9.93 13.29 -14.03
CA GLN A 433 -10.63 12.00 -14.16
C GLN A 433 -10.77 11.28 -12.84
N ILE A 434 -9.91 11.61 -11.86
CA ILE A 434 -10.01 11.13 -10.49
C ILE A 434 -11.34 11.58 -9.90
N ASN A 435 -12.11 10.63 -9.37
CA ASN A 435 -13.38 10.90 -8.70
C ASN A 435 -13.17 11.74 -7.43
N ASP A 436 -14.16 12.58 -7.12
CA ASP A 436 -14.07 13.57 -6.04
C ASP A 436 -13.82 12.92 -4.67
N TRP A 437 -14.51 11.81 -4.36
CA TRP A 437 -14.34 11.12 -3.09
C TRP A 437 -12.91 10.60 -2.92
N ARG A 438 -12.33 9.94 -3.94
CA ARG A 438 -10.95 9.45 -3.91
C ARG A 438 -9.97 10.60 -3.70
N ARG A 439 -10.15 11.71 -4.42
CA ARG A 439 -9.29 12.90 -4.30
C ARG A 439 -9.34 13.51 -2.89
N GLU A 440 -10.50 13.51 -2.24
CA GLU A 440 -10.68 14.05 -0.89
C GLU A 440 -10.10 13.13 0.20
N HIS A 441 -10.12 11.81 -0.01
CA HIS A 441 -9.85 10.83 1.04
C HIS A 441 -8.52 10.05 0.88
N MET A 442 -7.93 10.00 -0.30
CA MET A 442 -6.64 9.34 -0.50
C MET A 442 -5.46 10.28 -0.23
N SER A 443 -4.39 9.72 0.32
CA SER A 443 -3.16 10.46 0.56
C SER A 443 -2.55 10.99 -0.75
N ASN A 444 -1.95 12.17 -0.68
CA ASN A 444 -1.07 12.67 -1.74
C ASN A 444 0.40 12.28 -1.53
N LEU A 445 0.68 11.40 -0.56
CA LEU A 445 1.99 10.85 -0.18
C LEU A 445 3.03 11.85 0.33
N THR A 446 2.74 13.16 0.35
CA THR A 446 3.76 14.17 0.73
C THR A 446 4.23 14.02 2.17
N ASN A 447 3.36 13.58 3.09
CA ASN A 447 3.68 13.37 4.50
C ASN A 447 4.62 12.18 4.77
N LEU A 448 4.87 11.33 3.78
CA LEU A 448 5.78 10.19 3.86
C LEU A 448 7.25 10.64 3.95
N PHE A 449 7.58 11.81 3.40
CA PHE A 449 8.95 12.30 3.25
C PHE A 449 9.38 13.23 4.39
N ASP A 450 10.65 13.12 4.79
CA ASP A 450 11.33 14.08 5.66
C ASP A 450 12.37 14.83 4.84
N PHE A 451 11.90 15.89 4.18
CA PHE A 451 12.71 16.75 3.33
C PHE A 451 13.78 17.54 4.09
N GLU A 452 13.63 17.69 5.41
CA GLU A 452 14.56 18.44 6.27
C GLU A 452 15.79 17.61 6.63
N HIS A 453 15.67 16.28 6.69
CA HIS A 453 16.72 15.37 7.14
C HIS A 453 16.97 14.20 6.16
N PRO A 454 17.44 14.47 4.93
CA PRO A 454 17.79 13.40 4.00
C PRO A 454 18.95 12.54 4.54
N ASP A 455 18.83 11.22 4.37
CA ASP A 455 19.91 10.26 4.60
C ASP A 455 20.31 9.62 3.26
N TYR A 456 21.55 9.88 2.83
CA TYR A 456 22.07 9.39 1.55
C TYR A 456 22.77 8.02 1.67
N SER A 457 22.74 7.39 2.85
CA SER A 457 23.31 6.06 3.05
C SER A 457 22.52 5.01 2.27
N ALA A 458 23.24 4.03 1.69
CA ALA A 458 22.60 2.86 1.11
C ALA A 458 22.12 1.90 2.21
N ALA A 459 20.95 1.30 2.02
CA ALA A 459 20.54 0.13 2.80
C ALA A 459 21.22 -1.13 2.24
N PRO A 460 21.70 -2.06 3.08
CA PRO A 460 22.11 -3.35 2.57
C PRO A 460 20.89 -4.13 2.11
N ILE A 461 20.87 -4.52 0.83
CA ILE A 461 19.90 -5.46 0.27
C ILE A 461 20.63 -6.79 0.06
N PRO A 462 20.09 -7.93 0.54
CA PRO A 462 20.69 -9.23 0.32
C PRO A 462 20.89 -9.51 -1.17
N ASP A 463 21.99 -10.21 -1.49
CA ASP A 463 22.16 -10.75 -2.84
C ASP A 463 21.11 -11.84 -3.10
N THR A 464 20.58 -11.83 -4.31
CA THR A 464 19.68 -12.86 -4.83
C THR A 464 20.23 -13.34 -6.17
N PRO A 465 20.21 -14.66 -6.46
CA PRO A 465 20.68 -15.17 -7.74
C PRO A 465 19.91 -14.53 -8.89
N PRO A 466 20.53 -14.37 -10.08
CA PRO A 466 19.80 -13.97 -11.25
C PRO A 466 18.69 -15.00 -11.57
N PRO A 467 17.56 -14.56 -12.16
CA PRO A 467 16.47 -15.44 -12.52
C PRO A 467 16.97 -16.50 -13.52
N HIS A 468 16.34 -17.68 -13.46
CA HIS A 468 16.69 -18.77 -14.37
C HIS A 468 16.32 -18.40 -15.80
N THR A 469 17.18 -18.81 -16.74
CA THR A 469 16.96 -18.65 -18.18
C THR A 469 17.21 -19.97 -18.88
N ASP A 470 16.39 -20.28 -19.87
CA ASP A 470 16.56 -21.47 -20.71
C ASP A 470 17.92 -21.39 -21.44
N PRO A 471 18.83 -22.37 -21.27
CA PRO A 471 20.16 -22.34 -21.87
C PRO A 471 20.19 -22.33 -23.42
N LEU A 472 19.10 -22.71 -24.09
CA LEU A 472 18.95 -22.76 -25.54
C LEU A 472 18.41 -21.45 -26.11
N THR A 473 17.43 -20.83 -25.44
CA THR A 473 16.74 -19.63 -25.93
C THR A 473 17.22 -18.34 -25.27
N SER A 474 17.83 -18.43 -24.09
CA SER A 474 18.16 -17.31 -23.19
C SER A 474 16.95 -16.48 -22.72
N LEU A 475 15.73 -17.02 -22.88
CA LEU A 475 14.51 -16.45 -22.33
C LEU A 475 14.34 -16.86 -20.88
N LEU A 476 13.56 -16.08 -20.13
CA LEU A 476 13.17 -16.41 -18.76
C LEU A 476 12.23 -17.61 -18.76
N ASP A 477 12.43 -18.50 -17.80
CA ASP A 477 11.62 -19.73 -17.60
C ASP A 477 11.64 -20.16 -16.12
N GLY A 478 11.79 -19.20 -15.20
CA GLY A 478 12.01 -19.46 -13.77
C GLY A 478 10.87 -20.18 -13.07
N ASP A 479 9.63 -19.81 -13.40
CA ASP A 479 8.41 -20.47 -12.96
C ASP A 479 8.35 -21.92 -13.48
N VAL A 480 8.50 -22.13 -14.79
CA VAL A 480 8.46 -23.48 -15.40
C VAL A 480 9.58 -24.37 -14.85
N PHE A 481 10.77 -23.82 -14.65
CA PHE A 481 11.88 -24.53 -13.99
C PHE A 481 11.51 -24.94 -12.56
N CYS A 482 10.90 -24.03 -11.80
CA CYS A 482 10.45 -24.29 -10.43
C CYS A 482 9.37 -25.37 -10.37
N GLU A 483 8.31 -25.25 -11.18
CA GLU A 483 7.20 -26.21 -11.22
C GLU A 483 7.68 -27.62 -11.57
N ASN A 484 8.60 -27.74 -12.53
CA ASN A 484 9.18 -29.03 -12.91
C ASN A 484 10.13 -29.59 -11.83
N THR A 485 10.95 -28.74 -11.22
CA THR A 485 11.92 -29.16 -10.20
C THR A 485 11.23 -29.62 -8.92
N PHE A 486 10.16 -28.94 -8.53
CA PHE A 486 9.42 -29.18 -7.29
C PHE A 486 8.05 -29.78 -7.55
N ALA A 487 7.90 -30.56 -8.62
CA ALA A 487 6.64 -31.20 -8.97
C ALA A 487 6.06 -31.99 -7.78
N GLY A 488 4.82 -31.68 -7.41
CA GLY A 488 4.14 -32.22 -6.22
C GLY A 488 4.43 -31.50 -4.90
N HIS A 489 5.32 -30.51 -4.89
CA HIS A 489 5.72 -29.71 -3.72
C HIS A 489 5.57 -28.20 -3.96
N VAL A 490 4.79 -27.80 -4.98
CA VAL A 490 4.45 -26.40 -5.25
C VAL A 490 3.28 -25.94 -4.37
N GLN A 491 2.26 -26.79 -4.23
CA GLN A 491 1.06 -26.52 -3.45
C GLN A 491 1.13 -27.24 -2.09
N PRO A 492 1.43 -26.53 -0.98
CA PRO A 492 1.57 -27.16 0.33
C PRO A 492 0.23 -27.69 0.87
N PRO A 493 0.25 -28.76 1.68
CA PRO A 493 -0.96 -29.29 2.27
C PRO A 493 -1.59 -28.27 3.24
N VAL A 494 -2.90 -28.06 3.13
CA VAL A 494 -3.63 -27.10 3.96
C VAL A 494 -3.75 -27.63 5.40
N PRO A 495 -3.38 -26.86 6.45
CA PRO A 495 -3.27 -27.35 7.83
C PRO A 495 -4.61 -27.39 8.59
N TYR A 496 -5.67 -27.95 7.99
CA TYR A 496 -7.00 -28.00 8.61
C TYR A 496 -6.99 -28.67 9.99
N GLY A 497 -7.44 -27.94 11.01
CA GLY A 497 -7.54 -28.44 12.39
C GLY A 497 -6.20 -28.68 13.09
N GLN A 498 -5.08 -28.25 12.48
CA GLN A 498 -3.72 -28.44 13.01
C GLN A 498 -3.10 -27.12 13.51
N GLN A 499 -3.82 -26.00 13.40
CA GLN A 499 -3.29 -24.66 13.69
C GLN A 499 -3.50 -24.24 15.15
N THR A 500 -2.57 -23.43 15.66
CA THR A 500 -2.76 -22.63 16.87
C THR A 500 -2.73 -21.16 16.50
N GLN A 501 -3.46 -20.29 17.23
CA GLN A 501 -3.40 -18.85 16.99
C GLN A 501 -1.98 -18.29 17.16
N THR A 502 -1.21 -18.81 18.11
CA THR A 502 0.18 -18.35 18.35
C THR A 502 1.06 -18.56 17.13
N ASP A 503 0.96 -19.73 16.48
CA ASP A 503 1.79 -20.06 15.32
C ASP A 503 1.27 -19.39 14.05
N SER A 504 -0.06 -19.31 13.88
CA SER A 504 -0.73 -18.69 12.74
C SER A 504 -0.59 -17.16 12.70
N LEU A 505 -0.64 -16.51 13.87
CA LEU A 505 -0.53 -15.05 14.01
C LEU A 505 0.88 -14.65 14.47
N PHE A 506 1.89 -15.38 13.96
CA PHE A 506 3.28 -15.07 14.20
C PHE A 506 3.62 -13.70 13.59
N THR A 507 4.27 -12.85 14.38
CA THR A 507 4.79 -11.56 13.93
C THR A 507 6.15 -11.36 14.56
N GLU A 508 7.08 -10.80 13.79
CA GLU A 508 8.40 -10.45 14.26
C GLU A 508 8.32 -9.34 15.31
N THR A 509 9.15 -9.45 16.34
CA THR A 509 9.27 -8.42 17.38
C THR A 509 10.14 -7.26 16.88
N GLY A 510 9.70 -6.02 17.09
CA GLY A 510 10.45 -4.83 16.71
C GLY A 510 9.55 -3.60 16.64
N PHE A 511 10.07 -2.52 16.05
CA PHE A 511 9.33 -1.28 15.92
C PHE A 511 9.72 -0.50 14.67
N LYS A 512 8.84 0.41 14.24
CA LYS A 512 9.06 1.36 13.15
C LYS A 512 8.65 2.76 13.60
N VAL A 513 9.36 3.78 13.10
CA VAL A 513 8.91 5.17 13.23
C VAL A 513 7.68 5.35 12.36
N VAL A 514 6.65 6.03 12.87
CA VAL A 514 5.42 6.30 12.13
C VAL A 514 5.51 7.65 11.41
N ARG A 515 5.01 7.71 10.18
CA ARG A 515 4.81 8.96 9.42
C ARG A 515 3.43 9.04 8.79
N GLY A 516 2.97 10.28 8.61
CA GLY A 516 1.64 10.58 8.09
C GLY A 516 0.55 10.50 9.15
N SER A 517 -0.67 10.83 8.75
CA SER A 517 -1.86 10.70 9.57
C SER A 517 -2.03 9.25 10.04
N LEU A 518 -2.36 9.09 11.32
CA LEU A 518 -2.52 7.78 11.92
C LEU A 518 -3.78 7.09 11.42
N THR A 519 -3.67 5.78 11.25
CA THR A 519 -4.79 4.84 11.22
C THR A 519 -4.70 3.95 12.46
N GLU A 520 -5.78 3.24 12.79
CA GLU A 520 -5.76 2.29 13.89
C GLU A 520 -4.98 1.00 13.56
N GLY A 521 -4.95 0.08 14.52
CA GLY A 521 -4.46 -1.28 14.32
C GLY A 521 -2.98 -1.52 14.63
N ARG A 522 -2.42 -0.72 15.54
CA ARG A 522 -1.02 -0.84 16.00
C ARG A 522 -0.93 -0.56 17.50
N TYR A 523 0.06 -1.19 18.14
CA TYR A 523 0.53 -0.73 19.44
C TYR A 523 1.52 0.41 19.23
N LEU A 524 1.36 1.49 19.99
CA LEU A 524 2.11 2.73 19.83
C LEU A 524 2.92 3.05 21.07
N VAL A 525 4.15 3.51 20.85
CA VAL A 525 4.96 4.24 21.85
C VAL A 525 4.99 5.71 21.45
N ILE A 526 4.66 6.59 22.39
CA ILE A 526 4.51 8.03 22.16
C ILE A 526 5.56 8.77 22.99
N GLU A 527 6.50 9.43 22.31
CA GLU A 527 7.64 10.12 22.93
C GLU A 527 7.59 11.61 22.66
N SER A 528 7.95 12.45 23.64
CA SER A 528 8.12 13.88 23.39
C SER A 528 9.27 14.09 22.40
N SER A 529 9.06 14.96 21.41
CA SER A 529 10.10 15.35 20.47
C SER A 529 11.06 16.40 21.04
N THR A 530 10.67 17.06 22.15
CA THR A 530 11.44 18.15 22.76
C THR A 530 12.05 17.80 24.11
N LYS A 531 11.52 16.77 24.78
CA LYS A 531 11.95 16.29 26.09
C LYS A 531 12.37 14.83 25.98
N ASN A 532 13.35 14.43 26.78
CA ASN A 532 13.77 13.04 26.89
C ASN A 532 12.77 12.22 27.74
N LEU A 533 11.50 12.17 27.32
CA LEU A 533 10.38 11.54 28.01
C LEU A 533 9.48 10.77 27.04
N ALA A 534 9.00 9.61 27.45
CA ALA A 534 7.93 8.86 26.81
C ALA A 534 6.67 8.91 27.68
N LEU A 535 5.49 8.90 27.06
CA LEU A 535 4.25 8.64 27.78
C LEU A 535 4.29 7.23 28.37
N SER A 536 3.73 7.08 29.56
CA SER A 536 3.63 5.78 30.22
C SER A 536 2.34 5.64 31.01
N SER A 537 1.92 4.41 31.26
CA SER A 537 0.71 4.06 32.00
C SER A 537 0.99 2.96 33.02
N ASN A 538 0.29 3.03 34.15
CA ASN A 538 0.16 1.93 35.11
C ASN A 538 -1.28 1.37 35.13
N ASP A 539 -2.01 1.56 34.04
CA ASP A 539 -3.44 1.24 33.85
C ASP A 539 -4.41 2.01 34.75
N SER A 540 -3.93 2.98 35.53
CA SER A 540 -4.77 3.86 36.36
C SER A 540 -4.60 5.33 36.00
N VAL A 541 -3.38 5.77 35.70
CA VAL A 541 -3.06 7.18 35.39
C VAL A 541 -2.02 7.28 34.29
N LEU A 542 -2.16 8.30 33.43
CA LEU A 542 -1.14 8.68 32.46
C LEU A 542 0.01 9.40 33.17
N GLY A 543 1.21 8.89 32.97
CA GLY A 543 2.46 9.47 33.46
C GLY A 543 3.50 9.56 32.34
N THR A 544 4.75 9.76 32.74
CA THR A 544 5.90 9.70 31.85
C THR A 544 7.03 8.86 32.44
N SER A 545 7.87 8.33 31.56
CA SER A 545 9.11 7.64 31.92
C SER A 545 10.21 7.97 30.92
N ALA A 546 11.44 7.52 31.17
CA ALA A 546 12.53 7.72 30.23
C ALA A 546 12.28 6.91 28.95
N PRO A 547 12.48 7.49 27.75
CA PRO A 547 12.34 6.75 26.50
C PRO A 547 13.37 5.62 26.43
N THR A 548 13.00 4.51 25.81
CA THR A 548 13.89 3.35 25.63
C THR A 548 14.34 3.24 24.19
N SER A 549 15.52 2.69 23.93
CA SER A 549 16.00 2.51 22.54
C SER A 549 15.22 1.42 21.80
N SER A 550 14.82 0.37 22.52
CA SER A 550 14.21 -0.85 21.97
C SER A 550 12.72 -0.70 21.65
N LYS A 551 12.01 0.22 22.31
CA LYS A 551 10.53 0.44 22.28
C LYS A 551 9.68 -0.77 22.68
N ILE A 552 10.19 -2.00 22.53
CA ILE A 552 9.54 -3.25 22.91
C ILE A 552 9.75 -3.60 24.40
N ASP A 553 10.79 -3.13 25.07
CA ASP A 553 11.13 -3.67 26.41
C ASP A 553 10.31 -3.08 27.56
N THR A 554 9.46 -2.09 27.29
CA THR A 554 8.71 -1.36 28.32
C THR A 554 7.21 -1.38 28.03
N PRO A 555 6.48 -2.44 28.44
CA PRO A 555 5.03 -2.54 28.24
C PRO A 555 4.27 -1.31 28.74
N SER A 556 4.69 -0.70 29.84
CA SER A 556 4.06 0.51 30.38
C SER A 556 4.11 1.73 29.44
N GLN A 557 4.89 1.72 28.36
CA GLN A 557 4.94 2.81 27.36
C GLN A 557 4.01 2.58 26.16
N ARG A 558 3.25 1.48 26.16
CA ARG A 558 2.44 1.06 25.01
C ARG A 558 1.00 1.52 25.14
N PHE A 559 0.46 2.00 24.03
CA PHE A 559 -0.91 2.47 23.90
C PHE A 559 -1.54 1.91 22.63
N VAL A 560 -2.87 1.88 22.58
CA VAL A 560 -3.62 1.59 21.36
C VAL A 560 -4.60 2.73 21.13
N ILE A 561 -4.66 3.22 19.89
CA ILE A 561 -5.66 4.19 19.45
C ILE A 561 -6.83 3.46 18.77
N HIS A 562 -8.03 3.92 19.03
CA HIS A 562 -9.28 3.34 18.52
C HIS A 562 -10.03 4.41 17.75
N ALA A 563 -10.25 4.21 16.45
CA ALA A 563 -10.98 5.18 15.64
C ALA A 563 -12.40 5.34 16.19
N THR A 564 -12.92 6.57 16.27
CA THR A 564 -14.32 6.77 16.69
C THR A 564 -15.31 6.29 15.64
N ASP A 565 -14.88 6.24 14.39
CA ASP A 565 -15.57 5.64 13.27
C ASP A 565 -14.53 4.89 12.40
N PRO A 566 -14.42 3.56 12.54
CA PRO A 566 -13.45 2.77 11.80
C PRO A 566 -13.76 2.70 10.29
N SER A 567 -14.96 3.07 9.86
CA SER A 567 -15.30 3.15 8.43
C SER A 567 -14.72 4.40 7.75
N LEU A 568 -14.27 5.38 8.54
CA LEU A 568 -13.63 6.61 8.05
C LEU A 568 -12.12 6.57 8.34
N ALA A 569 -11.35 5.89 7.49
CA ALA A 569 -9.91 5.71 7.70
C ALA A 569 -9.10 7.03 7.69
N THR A 570 -9.67 8.12 7.14
CA THR A 570 -9.09 9.47 7.18
C THR A 570 -9.43 10.25 8.45
N GLY A 571 -10.29 9.69 9.30
CA GLY A 571 -10.70 10.26 10.57
C GLY A 571 -9.49 10.47 11.48
N LYS A 572 -9.41 11.65 12.10
CA LYS A 572 -8.31 12.00 13.02
C LYS A 572 -8.69 11.83 14.48
N SER A 573 -9.90 11.33 14.74
CA SER A 573 -10.52 11.28 16.07
C SER A 573 -10.41 9.87 16.65
N PHE A 574 -9.74 9.76 17.79
CA PHE A 574 -9.42 8.49 18.42
C PHE A 574 -9.74 8.49 19.91
N ARG A 575 -10.09 7.32 20.46
CA ARG A 575 -9.95 7.05 21.90
C ARG A 575 -8.59 6.41 22.13
N ILE A 576 -7.96 6.67 23.27
CA ILE A 576 -6.65 6.12 23.62
C ILE A 576 -6.83 5.12 24.76
N SER A 577 -6.27 3.92 24.61
CA SER A 577 -6.25 2.89 25.65
C SER A 577 -4.82 2.52 26.05
N SER A 578 -4.65 2.08 27.29
CA SER A 578 -3.38 1.59 27.82
C SER A 578 -3.15 0.14 27.41
N ALA A 579 -1.93 -0.20 26.98
CA ALA A 579 -1.50 -1.58 26.74
C ALA A 579 -0.39 -2.01 27.73
N ALA A 580 -0.41 -1.45 28.95
CA ALA A 580 0.64 -1.67 29.94
C ALA A 580 0.60 -3.08 30.58
N SER A 581 -0.59 -3.59 30.90
CA SER A 581 -0.77 -4.95 31.47
C SER A 581 -1.53 -5.91 30.57
N VAL A 582 -2.11 -5.45 29.47
CA VAL A 582 -3.04 -6.24 28.66
C VAL A 582 -2.38 -6.66 27.35
N ALA A 583 -2.40 -7.97 27.08
CA ALA A 583 -1.93 -8.54 25.82
C ALA A 583 -2.96 -8.38 24.67
N ASN A 584 -4.23 -8.09 25.00
CA ASN A 584 -5.35 -7.91 24.06
C ASN A 584 -6.12 -6.61 24.39
N ALA A 585 -6.43 -5.78 23.41
CA ALA A 585 -7.01 -4.44 23.64
C ALA A 585 -8.48 -4.43 24.13
N THR A 586 -9.19 -5.55 24.08
CA THR A 586 -10.63 -5.62 24.44
C THR A 586 -10.94 -5.35 25.91
N ASP A 587 -10.00 -5.61 26.82
CA ASP A 587 -10.12 -5.33 28.26
C ASP A 587 -9.26 -4.14 28.71
N ALA A 588 -8.67 -3.40 27.76
CA ALA A 588 -7.78 -2.28 28.05
C ALA A 588 -8.56 -1.09 28.62
N PRO A 589 -8.03 -0.42 29.67
CA PRO A 589 -8.67 0.79 30.18
C PRO A 589 -8.34 1.99 29.28
N PHE A 590 -9.31 2.90 29.14
CA PHE A 590 -9.29 4.04 28.24
C PHE A 590 -9.06 5.37 28.97
N LEU A 591 -8.35 6.28 28.32
CA LEU A 591 -7.97 7.59 28.84
C LEU A 591 -9.17 8.54 28.93
N ASP A 592 -9.38 9.13 30.10
CA ASP A 592 -10.41 10.14 30.37
C ASP A 592 -9.84 11.58 30.38
N SER A 593 -10.72 12.57 30.57
CA SER A 593 -10.35 14.00 30.63
C SER A 593 -9.52 14.41 31.84
N ASN A 594 -9.43 13.57 32.87
CA ASN A 594 -8.55 13.77 34.02
C ASN A 594 -7.21 13.05 33.85
N LEU A 595 -6.95 12.48 32.66
CA LEU A 595 -5.78 11.66 32.34
C LEU A 595 -5.68 10.40 33.21
N HIS A 596 -6.82 9.87 33.66
CA HIS A 596 -6.95 8.55 34.27
C HIS A 596 -7.40 7.52 33.25
N PHE A 597 -7.06 6.25 33.52
CA PHE A 597 -7.50 5.12 32.71
C PHE A 597 -8.70 4.43 33.38
N GLY A 598 -9.78 4.25 32.62
CA GLY A 598 -11.04 3.71 33.11
C GLY A 598 -11.84 2.99 32.03
N SER A 599 -13.17 2.94 32.18
CA SER A 599 -14.03 2.30 31.17
C SER A 599 -14.09 3.10 29.86
N VAL A 600 -14.42 2.43 28.75
CA VAL A 600 -14.67 3.12 27.47
C VAL A 600 -15.75 4.20 27.58
N ASN A 601 -16.78 3.99 28.41
CA ASN A 601 -17.89 4.95 28.61
C ASN A 601 -17.47 6.26 29.26
N SER A 602 -16.38 6.25 30.04
CA SER A 602 -15.82 7.44 30.69
C SER A 602 -14.70 8.10 29.88
N SER A 603 -14.28 7.47 28.77
CA SER A 603 -13.17 7.96 27.98
C SER A 603 -13.56 9.14 27.08
N VAL A 604 -12.56 9.92 26.70
CA VAL A 604 -12.72 11.08 25.81
C VAL A 604 -12.09 10.83 24.45
N VAL A 605 -12.38 11.73 23.51
CA VAL A 605 -11.89 11.66 22.14
C VAL A 605 -10.74 12.64 21.97
N PHE A 606 -9.68 12.18 21.31
CA PHE A 606 -8.52 12.95 20.96
C PHE A 606 -8.39 13.07 19.45
N ASN A 607 -8.24 14.29 18.95
CA ASN A 607 -7.80 14.55 17.60
C ASN A 607 -6.27 14.48 17.55
N ILE A 608 -5.73 13.49 16.85
CA ILE A 608 -4.30 13.30 16.68
C ILE A 608 -3.92 13.77 15.27
N THR A 609 -3.12 14.84 15.19
CA THR A 609 -2.77 15.49 13.94
C THR A 609 -1.28 15.37 13.67
N TYR A 610 -0.91 14.94 12.47
CA TYR A 610 0.45 15.01 11.96
C TYR A 610 0.78 16.45 11.52
N GLU A 611 1.90 16.99 12.01
CA GLU A 611 2.33 18.37 11.76
C GLU A 611 3.51 18.47 10.76
N GLY A 612 3.95 17.34 10.20
CA GLY A 612 5.19 17.25 9.43
C GLY A 612 6.39 16.84 10.29
N GLY A 613 7.51 16.50 9.64
CA GLY A 613 8.78 16.17 10.32
C GLY A 613 8.72 14.97 11.27
N GLY A 614 7.76 14.05 11.11
CA GLY A 614 7.58 12.92 12.04
C GLY A 614 6.92 13.29 13.37
N VAL A 615 6.26 14.45 13.47
CA VAL A 615 5.73 14.99 14.73
C VAL A 615 4.20 15.06 14.73
N TYR A 616 3.62 14.81 15.90
CA TYR A 616 2.18 14.79 16.16
C TYR A 616 1.78 15.74 17.29
N LYS A 617 0.55 16.26 17.19
CA LYS A 617 -0.18 16.94 18.26
C LYS A 617 -1.39 16.11 18.67
N VAL A 618 -1.69 16.10 19.96
CA VAL A 618 -2.83 15.37 20.54
C VAL A 618 -3.74 16.38 21.22
N LEU A 619 -4.92 16.61 20.65
CA LEU A 619 -5.92 17.58 21.11
C LEU A 619 -7.12 16.84 21.69
N GLU A 620 -7.48 17.07 22.94
CA GLU A 620 -8.74 16.55 23.49
C GLU A 620 -9.91 17.36 22.93
N SER A 621 -10.85 16.67 22.29
CA SER A 621 -11.84 17.26 21.39
C SER A 621 -12.88 18.13 22.10
N GLU A 622 -13.28 17.81 23.34
CA GLU A 622 -14.34 18.53 24.04
C GLU A 622 -13.83 19.81 24.73
N SER A 623 -12.71 19.72 25.44
CA SER A 623 -12.10 20.86 26.12
C SER A 623 -11.33 21.79 25.19
N GLY A 624 -10.95 21.31 23.99
CA GLY A 624 -10.10 22.05 23.05
C GLY A 624 -8.68 22.27 23.57
N LYS A 625 -8.22 21.44 24.50
CA LYS A 625 -6.89 21.51 25.10
C LYS A 625 -6.00 20.38 24.61
N PHE A 626 -4.73 20.69 24.42
CA PHE A 626 -3.74 19.73 23.98
C PHE A 626 -3.14 18.95 25.15
N LEU A 627 -2.81 17.69 24.89
CA LEU A 627 -1.90 16.95 25.74
C LEU A 627 -0.53 17.64 25.73
N SER A 628 -0.04 17.95 26.91
CA SER A 628 1.21 18.65 27.15
C SER A 628 1.99 17.96 28.27
N LEU A 629 3.28 18.26 28.35
CA LEU A 629 4.13 17.84 29.47
C LEU A 629 4.61 19.09 30.20
N GLY A 630 4.38 19.20 31.50
CA GLY A 630 4.90 20.30 32.31
C GLY A 630 6.43 20.30 32.44
N ASP A 631 7.01 21.29 33.12
CA ASP A 631 8.47 21.37 33.36
C ASP A 631 8.99 20.16 34.16
N SER A 632 8.15 19.61 35.04
CA SER A 632 8.42 18.40 35.81
C SER A 632 8.18 17.10 35.02
N GLY A 633 7.74 17.20 33.75
CA GLY A 633 7.44 16.06 32.89
C GLY A 633 6.06 15.42 33.10
N ASN A 634 5.24 15.97 34.00
CA ASN A 634 3.89 15.45 34.25
C ASN A 634 2.93 15.77 33.08
N PRO A 635 2.14 14.80 32.61
CA PRO A 635 1.10 15.03 31.61
C PRO A 635 0.00 15.96 32.11
N ALA A 636 -0.49 16.84 31.23
CA ALA A 636 -1.62 17.74 31.49
C ALA A 636 -2.37 18.08 30.20
N LEU A 637 -3.62 18.55 30.32
CA LEU A 637 -4.38 19.15 29.22
C LEU A 637 -4.32 20.68 29.33
N ASP A 638 -3.61 21.32 28.39
CA ASP A 638 -3.30 22.75 28.39
C ASP A 638 -3.51 23.43 27.03
N GLY A 639 -3.37 24.75 26.96
CA GLY A 639 -3.55 25.52 25.72
C GLY A 639 -2.41 25.37 24.69
N VAL A 640 -1.26 24.85 25.10
CA VAL A 640 -0.10 24.60 24.22
C VAL A 640 0.28 23.13 24.30
N GLY A 641 0.20 22.42 23.18
CA GLY A 641 0.49 21.00 23.12
C GLY A 641 1.98 20.68 23.10
N GLU A 642 2.35 19.55 23.68
CA GLU A 642 3.66 18.92 23.47
C GLU A 642 3.74 18.39 22.03
N ALA A 643 4.92 18.34 21.44
CA ALA A 643 5.14 17.72 20.13
C ALA A 643 5.60 16.28 20.36
N PHE A 644 4.97 15.31 19.70
CA PHE A 644 5.26 13.88 19.93
C PHE A 644 5.81 13.19 18.69
N LYS A 645 6.79 12.29 18.89
CA LYS A 645 7.17 11.25 17.93
C LYS A 645 6.42 9.97 18.27
N ILE A 646 5.97 9.25 17.27
CA ILE A 646 5.20 8.01 17.44
C ILE A 646 5.93 6.85 16.77
N PHE A 647 5.95 5.72 17.47
CA PHE A 647 6.54 4.47 17.00
C PHE A 647 5.48 3.37 17.04
N SER A 648 5.39 2.60 15.96
CA SER A 648 4.57 1.39 15.89
C SER A 648 5.40 0.20 16.36
N VAL A 649 4.83 -0.66 17.22
CA VAL A 649 5.56 -1.70 17.94
C VAL A 649 4.86 -3.05 17.83
N SER A 650 5.63 -4.11 17.58
CA SER A 650 5.21 -5.51 17.59
C SER A 650 6.05 -6.29 18.61
N PHE A 651 5.42 -7.18 19.39
CA PHE A 651 6.06 -7.86 20.52
C PHE A 651 5.54 -9.26 20.79
#